data_AF-A0A940L788-F1
#
_entry.id   AF-A0A940L788-F1
#
_cell.length_a   1.000
_cell.length_b   1.000
_cell.length_c   1.000
_cell.angle_alpha   90.00
_cell.angle_beta   90.00
_cell.angle_gamma   90.00
#
_symmetry.space_group_name_H-M   'P 1'
#
loop_
_entity.id
_entity.type
_entity.pdbx_description
1 polymer ?
#
loop_
_entity_poly.entity_id
_entity_poly.type
_entity_poly.pdbx_seq_one_letter_code
_entity_poly.pdbx_strand_id
1 'polypeptide(L)'
;MKMNKGFLRVILSFAVLIQSVSTVQAQDQILDGIGETGLIARYIFNGDLRDWSRNNLHARFGGAEATFVSDNMFGRVLSLSGENNVFVTLPAEALTDLESLSISGWIYLRSKQPGQRFFDFGKDATKHFFAAPVGTNAQEGYQALLTTGKTNYKSTVAPAIELNKWVHLTIVIDVPSKSVTTYVDSKPVGDSKDIPRELTEVFGQQGEEKLLYIGKSLSAGDPYLNAMIHDFRIYRIPLSSGQVAGIYNNALRGRGLNEGSVNTTRRRVEDTLQRFSPTEPQLYTAYLTSVSDVQVETEVGNLPRLPAYVQGTYKNELKGKGPKVAVLWPAPTDNATVLKPGHYTVTGRVAGTDFKPKAFITVKPASDKPSTPGLKLKTFNLNQVALKNDAHGHETQFIENRDKFITTLAKTDPNSFLYMFRHAFGQKQPEGAKPLGVWDTRDTKLRGHATGHYLSAIAQAYASTGYDKTLQANFANKMEYMVNTLYELSQLSGKGKEAGGAHVSDPVAVPPGPGKSTYDSDLSDTAIRNDYWNWGTGFISAYPPDQFIMLEKGARYGGQKNQVWAPYYTLHKILAGLLDVYEVSGNKKALAVATGMGDWVYTRLSKLPTDTLIRMWNTYIAGEFGGMNEVMARMYRITGNSNELKTAQLFDNIRVFFGDVAHSGGLAKNVDLFRGLHANQHIPQVVGSIETYRVTNNPEYYKIADNFWYKAVNEYMYSIGGVAGARNPNNAECFIAQPGTLYENGFAAGGQNETCATYNMLKLTGDLFLFDPRAELMDYYERGLYNHILASVAENSPANTYHVPLRPGSIKQFGNPNMTGFTCCNGTAIESSTKLQNSIYFRTKDDQALYVNLYIPSTLQWTERNVAVEQTTSFPKEDQTRLTIKGSGKFDIHVRVPGWATKGFFVKINGKEQKLQAKPGSYLKISRTWKDGDVVELKMPFTFHLDPVMDQQNIASLFYGPVLLAAQESEARKEWRTITLDAQDISKSIKGDPRQLQFNIDGVDFKPFYETYGRHSVYLDVKLK
;
A
#
# COMPACT_ATOMS: atom_id res chain seq x y z
N MET A 1 32.42 57.51 24.28
CA MET A 1 32.10 56.08 24.45
C MET A 1 30.69 55.86 23.93
N LYS A 2 30.40 55.58 22.66
CA LYS A 2 30.71 54.37 21.85
C LYS A 2 30.74 53.06 22.64
N MET A 3 29.71 52.24 22.38
CA MET A 3 29.60 50.77 22.37
C MET A 3 28.41 50.24 23.16
N ASN A 4 27.77 49.22 22.57
CA ASN A 4 26.69 48.37 23.10
C ASN A 4 25.23 48.75 22.82
N LYS A 5 24.92 49.13 21.56
CA LYS A 5 23.59 48.85 20.97
C LYS A 5 23.61 47.85 19.81
N GLY A 6 24.78 47.32 19.45
CA GLY A 6 24.93 46.33 18.36
C GLY A 6 24.82 44.86 18.78
N PHE A 7 25.02 44.53 20.06
CA PHE A 7 25.12 43.12 20.50
C PHE A 7 23.76 42.47 20.80
N LEU A 8 22.76 43.24 21.22
CA LEU A 8 21.43 42.70 21.56
C LEU A 8 20.56 42.36 20.34
N ARG A 9 20.82 42.95 19.17
CA ARG A 9 20.09 42.63 17.92
C ARG A 9 20.62 41.38 17.21
N VAL A 10 21.86 40.98 17.47
CA VAL A 10 22.42 39.75 16.89
C VAL A 10 21.95 38.50 17.65
N ILE A 11 21.71 38.61 18.97
CA ILE A 11 21.24 37.48 19.78
C ILE A 11 19.72 37.24 19.61
N LEU A 12 18.92 38.29 19.35
CA LEU A 12 17.49 38.11 19.05
C LEU A 12 17.18 37.67 17.60
N SER A 13 18.15 37.79 16.69
CA SER A 13 17.97 37.38 15.28
C SER A 13 18.32 35.90 15.02
N PHE A 14 18.89 35.19 16.00
CA PHE A 14 19.20 33.76 15.93
C PHE A 14 18.14 32.85 16.57
N ALA A 15 17.06 33.42 17.12
CA ALA A 15 16.00 32.66 17.81
C ALA A 15 14.72 32.42 16.98
N VAL A 16 14.64 32.87 15.72
CA VAL A 16 13.47 32.66 14.85
C VAL A 16 13.91 32.13 13.49
N LEU A 17 14.36 30.88 13.46
CA LEU A 17 14.44 30.04 12.27
C LEU A 17 14.52 28.57 12.69
N ILE A 18 13.68 28.16 13.63
CA ILE A 18 13.37 26.75 13.81
C ILE A 18 12.26 26.45 12.81
N GLN A 19 12.67 26.01 11.61
CA GLN A 19 11.75 25.31 10.72
C GLN A 19 11.10 24.20 11.52
N SER A 20 9.76 24.17 11.57
CA SER A 20 9.02 23.02 12.06
C SER A 20 9.25 21.87 11.08
N VAL A 21 10.37 21.16 11.25
CA VAL A 21 10.57 19.85 10.66
C VAL A 21 9.43 19.00 11.20
N SER A 22 8.57 18.48 10.31
CA SER A 22 7.61 17.44 10.66
C SER A 22 8.39 16.24 11.20
N THR A 23 8.58 16.21 12.51
CA THR A 23 9.28 15.13 13.21
C THR A 23 8.25 14.05 13.47
N VAL A 24 8.30 12.98 12.68
CA VAL A 24 7.63 11.72 13.05
C VAL A 24 8.43 11.14 14.21
N GLN A 25 7.79 10.99 15.36
CA GLN A 25 8.39 10.36 16.54
C GLN A 25 8.55 8.87 16.23
N ALA A 26 9.79 8.44 16.00
CA ALA A 26 10.11 7.12 15.48
C ALA A 26 9.91 6.03 16.54
N GLN A 27 9.24 4.96 16.14
CA GLN A 27 9.08 3.75 16.94
C GLN A 27 10.33 2.87 16.84
N ASP A 28 10.48 1.89 17.72
CA ASP A 28 11.68 1.05 17.84
C ASP A 28 12.17 0.46 16.50
N GLN A 29 11.24 0.06 15.61
CA GLN A 29 11.55 -0.46 14.26
C GLN A 29 11.81 0.63 13.20
N ILE A 30 11.40 1.87 13.43
CA ILE A 30 11.74 3.03 12.58
C ILE A 30 13.08 3.64 13.04
N LEU A 31 13.45 3.46 14.32
CA LEU A 31 14.67 3.98 14.93
C LEU A 31 15.95 3.33 14.40
N ASP A 32 15.89 2.09 13.89
CA ASP A 32 17.02 1.49 13.15
C ASP A 32 17.22 2.10 11.75
N GLY A 33 16.25 2.88 11.28
CA GLY A 33 16.26 3.54 9.99
C GLY A 33 16.24 2.56 8.83
N ILE A 34 15.59 1.40 8.96
CA ILE A 34 15.43 0.38 7.91
C ILE A 34 14.01 0.39 7.34
N GLY A 35 13.01 0.79 8.14
CA GLY A 35 11.60 0.82 7.76
C GLY A 35 10.93 -0.53 8.03
N GLU A 36 9.68 -0.51 8.51
CA GLU A 36 9.00 -1.69 9.06
C GLU A 36 8.81 -2.83 8.05
N THR A 37 8.66 -2.51 6.77
CA THR A 37 8.39 -3.50 5.71
C THR A 37 9.62 -4.33 5.32
N GLY A 38 10.82 -3.83 5.62
CA GLY A 38 12.07 -4.54 5.40
C GLY A 38 12.34 -5.65 6.42
N LEU A 39 11.73 -5.58 7.61
CA LEU A 39 11.89 -6.55 8.69
C LEU A 39 10.96 -7.75 8.50
N ILE A 40 11.54 -8.96 8.47
CA ILE A 40 10.78 -10.21 8.40
C ILE A 40 10.41 -10.70 9.80
N ALA A 41 11.41 -10.82 10.68
CA ALA A 41 11.22 -11.33 12.03
C ALA A 41 12.28 -10.75 12.96
N ARG A 42 11.92 -10.52 14.23
CA ARG A 42 12.82 -10.05 15.29
C ARG A 42 12.56 -10.79 16.58
N TYR A 43 13.55 -11.51 17.08
CA TYR A 43 13.49 -12.24 18.34
C TYR A 43 14.43 -11.58 19.35
N ILE A 44 13.86 -10.88 20.33
CA ILE A 44 14.66 -10.20 21.36
C ILE A 44 15.33 -11.22 22.29
N PHE A 45 14.68 -12.37 22.52
CA PHE A 45 15.13 -13.43 23.43
C PHE A 45 15.30 -12.97 24.88
N ASN A 46 14.39 -12.13 25.36
CA ASN A 46 14.37 -11.59 26.72
C ASN A 46 13.44 -12.34 27.69
N GLY A 47 13.24 -13.64 27.46
CA GLY A 47 12.38 -14.50 28.29
C GLY A 47 11.32 -15.30 27.50
N ASP A 48 11.19 -15.04 26.19
CA ASP A 48 10.33 -15.79 25.29
C ASP A 48 10.96 -15.94 23.89
N LEU A 49 10.31 -16.73 23.03
CA LEU A 49 10.68 -16.95 21.63
C LEU A 49 9.76 -16.18 20.66
N ARG A 50 9.09 -15.12 21.13
CA ARG A 50 8.14 -14.37 20.31
C ARG A 50 8.87 -13.57 19.25
N ASP A 51 8.25 -13.55 18.06
CA ASP A 51 8.57 -12.59 17.02
C ASP A 51 7.93 -11.24 17.39
N TRP A 52 8.77 -10.21 17.50
CA TRP A 52 8.41 -8.83 17.80
C TRP A 52 8.27 -7.97 16.53
N SER A 53 8.34 -8.59 15.34
CA SER A 53 7.91 -7.97 14.09
C SER A 53 6.37 -7.95 13.98
N ARG A 54 5.85 -7.31 12.92
CA ARG A 54 4.42 -7.35 12.62
C ARG A 54 3.95 -8.67 11.97
N ASN A 55 4.85 -9.60 11.64
CA ASN A 55 4.52 -10.80 10.86
C ASN A 55 4.18 -12.04 11.70
N ASN A 56 4.40 -11.96 13.03
CA ASN A 56 4.06 -12.98 14.01
C ASN A 56 4.67 -14.37 13.78
N LEU A 57 5.90 -14.40 13.27
CA LEU A 57 6.63 -15.64 12.94
C LEU A 57 7.30 -16.23 14.19
N HIS A 58 6.53 -16.55 15.23
CA HIS A 58 7.09 -17.03 16.51
C HIS A 58 7.98 -18.27 16.37
N ALA A 59 9.10 -18.26 17.08
CA ALA A 59 10.01 -19.40 17.12
C ALA A 59 9.58 -20.43 18.16
N ARG A 60 10.14 -21.64 18.05
CA ARG A 60 9.94 -22.75 19.00
C ARG A 60 11.26 -23.38 19.41
N PHE A 61 11.30 -24.01 20.58
CA PHE A 61 12.45 -24.83 20.95
C PHE A 61 12.56 -26.05 20.04
N GLY A 62 13.79 -26.40 19.70
CA GLY A 62 14.14 -27.68 19.10
C GLY A 62 14.91 -28.51 20.11
N GLY A 63 14.50 -29.78 20.26
CA GLY A 63 15.04 -30.68 21.29
C GLY A 63 14.59 -30.29 22.71
N ALA A 64 15.53 -30.20 23.66
CA ALA A 64 15.23 -29.76 25.03
C ALA A 64 15.05 -28.23 25.12
N GLU A 65 14.27 -27.76 26.10
CA GLU A 65 14.03 -26.32 26.28
C GLU A 65 15.31 -25.59 26.68
N ALA A 66 15.60 -24.48 25.99
CA ALA A 66 16.72 -23.62 26.34
C ALA A 66 16.40 -22.76 27.56
N THR A 67 17.44 -22.30 28.25
CA THR A 67 17.28 -21.47 29.46
C THR A 67 17.46 -19.99 29.14
N PHE A 68 16.70 -19.14 29.83
CA PHE A 68 16.90 -17.69 29.81
C PHE A 68 17.63 -17.25 31.07
N VAL A 69 18.81 -16.64 30.90
CA VAL A 69 19.69 -16.23 32.00
C VAL A 69 19.78 -14.71 32.09
N SER A 70 20.09 -14.21 33.29
CA SER A 70 20.36 -12.78 33.49
C SER A 70 21.70 -12.40 32.88
N ASP A 71 21.77 -11.23 32.25
CA ASP A 71 22.98 -10.67 31.64
C ASP A 71 23.12 -9.18 31.99
N ASN A 72 24.34 -8.71 32.19
CA ASN A 72 24.60 -7.35 32.65
C ASN A 72 24.33 -6.29 31.58
N MET A 73 24.43 -6.64 30.30
CA MET A 73 24.30 -5.72 29.18
C MET A 73 22.86 -5.67 28.66
N PHE A 74 22.23 -6.84 28.51
CA PHE A 74 20.91 -6.98 27.89
C PHE A 74 19.80 -7.40 28.86
N GLY A 75 20.12 -7.56 30.15
CA GLY A 75 19.18 -7.90 31.20
C GLY A 75 18.82 -9.39 31.21
N ARG A 76 18.15 -9.89 30.16
CA ARG A 76 17.79 -11.30 30.01
C ARG A 76 18.03 -11.77 28.59
N VAL A 77 18.68 -12.93 28.43
CA VAL A 77 19.13 -13.47 27.13
C VAL A 77 18.88 -14.97 27.03
N LEU A 78 18.83 -15.50 25.81
CA LEU A 78 18.78 -16.94 25.54
C LEU A 78 20.16 -17.56 25.75
N SER A 79 20.25 -18.66 26.50
CA SER A 79 21.49 -19.43 26.72
C SER A 79 21.37 -20.84 26.13
N LEU A 80 22.23 -21.13 25.15
CA LEU A 80 22.39 -22.45 24.55
C LEU A 80 23.65 -23.11 25.13
N SER A 81 23.52 -24.29 25.73
CA SER A 81 24.61 -24.97 26.44
C SER A 81 25.63 -25.66 25.52
N GLY A 82 25.27 -25.92 24.26
CA GLY A 82 26.03 -26.80 23.36
C GLY A 82 25.80 -28.30 23.61
N GLU A 83 24.96 -28.66 24.58
CA GLU A 83 24.64 -30.04 24.97
C GLU A 83 23.13 -30.30 24.89
N ASN A 84 22.71 -31.56 25.06
CA ASN A 84 21.30 -31.98 25.19
C ASN A 84 20.37 -31.60 24.02
N ASN A 85 20.93 -31.45 22.80
CA ASN A 85 20.20 -31.09 21.59
C ASN A 85 19.37 -29.79 21.74
N VAL A 86 19.85 -28.78 22.47
CA VAL A 86 19.14 -27.51 22.70
C VAL A 86 19.37 -26.53 21.54
N PHE A 87 18.31 -26.15 20.82
CA PHE A 87 18.36 -25.15 19.73
C PHE A 87 17.00 -24.44 19.54
N VAL A 88 16.94 -23.46 18.65
CA VAL A 88 15.70 -22.75 18.29
C VAL A 88 15.36 -23.02 16.82
N THR A 89 14.08 -23.24 16.53
CA THR A 89 13.53 -23.42 15.18
C THR A 89 12.60 -22.27 14.82
N LEU A 90 12.77 -21.70 13.64
CA LEU A 90 11.91 -20.65 13.10
C LEU A 90 10.84 -21.21 12.14
N PRO A 91 9.69 -20.53 11.94
CA PRO A 91 8.72 -20.91 10.92
C PRO A 91 9.29 -20.79 9.50
N ALA A 92 8.99 -21.75 8.63
CA ALA A 92 9.50 -21.80 7.25
C ALA A 92 9.16 -20.56 6.42
N GLU A 93 8.03 -19.91 6.75
CA GLU A 93 7.53 -18.68 6.14
C GLU A 93 8.50 -17.50 6.28
N ALA A 94 9.42 -17.55 7.26
CA ALA A 94 10.42 -16.50 7.48
C ALA A 94 11.38 -16.32 6.30
N LEU A 95 11.59 -17.34 5.46
CA LEU A 95 12.46 -17.24 4.27
C LEU A 95 11.72 -17.59 2.98
N THR A 96 10.47 -17.10 2.85
CA THR A 96 9.68 -17.24 1.63
C THR A 96 9.77 -15.98 0.77
N ASP A 97 9.91 -16.18 -0.55
CA ASP A 97 9.97 -15.16 -1.58
C ASP A 97 10.99 -14.06 -1.26
N LEU A 98 12.27 -14.44 -1.14
CA LEU A 98 13.36 -13.52 -0.86
C LEU A 98 14.10 -13.15 -2.14
N GLU A 99 14.23 -11.85 -2.38
CA GLU A 99 15.19 -11.37 -3.36
C GLU A 99 16.58 -11.24 -2.75
N SER A 100 16.69 -10.59 -1.59
CA SER A 100 17.92 -10.41 -0.82
C SER A 100 17.64 -10.68 0.66
N LEU A 101 18.68 -10.90 1.45
CA LEU A 101 18.54 -11.33 2.84
C LEU A 101 19.62 -10.69 3.70
N SER A 102 19.24 -10.14 4.86
CA SER A 102 20.21 -9.80 5.92
C SER A 102 19.82 -10.45 7.24
N ILE A 103 20.80 -11.02 7.94
CA ILE A 103 20.62 -11.60 9.27
C ILE A 103 21.56 -10.90 10.23
N SER A 104 21.05 -10.45 11.38
CA SER A 104 21.79 -9.72 12.40
C SER A 104 21.48 -10.27 13.78
N GLY A 105 22.45 -10.30 14.68
CA GLY A 105 22.19 -10.65 16.07
C GLY A 105 23.44 -10.57 16.95
N TRP A 106 23.21 -10.50 18.25
CA TRP A 106 24.26 -10.52 19.26
C TRP A 106 24.56 -11.94 19.69
N ILE A 107 25.84 -12.28 19.78
CA ILE A 107 26.34 -13.57 20.25
C ILE A 107 27.40 -13.36 21.34
N TYR A 108 27.30 -14.14 22.41
CA TYR A 108 28.35 -14.32 23.42
C TYR A 108 28.84 -15.77 23.32
N LEU A 109 29.94 -15.98 22.59
CA LEU A 109 30.45 -17.33 22.31
C LEU A 109 31.25 -17.88 23.49
N ARG A 110 30.98 -19.12 23.92
CA ARG A 110 31.63 -19.76 25.08
C ARG A 110 32.58 -20.92 24.72
N SER A 111 32.51 -21.43 23.49
CA SER A 111 33.34 -22.55 23.03
C SER A 111 34.04 -22.25 21.71
N LYS A 112 35.32 -22.63 21.61
CA LYS A 112 36.15 -22.56 20.39
C LYS A 112 36.01 -23.79 19.47
N GLN A 113 35.13 -24.73 19.80
CA GLN A 113 34.94 -25.95 19.02
C GLN A 113 34.50 -25.63 17.57
N PRO A 114 35.23 -26.08 16.53
CA PRO A 114 34.83 -25.91 15.14
C PRO A 114 33.50 -26.59 14.82
N GLY A 115 32.77 -26.06 13.83
CA GLY A 115 31.50 -26.64 13.36
C GLY A 115 30.24 -26.11 14.05
N GLN A 116 30.36 -25.33 15.13
CA GLN A 116 29.21 -24.67 15.76
C GLN A 116 28.59 -23.62 14.83
N ARG A 117 27.26 -23.58 14.73
CA ARG A 117 26.51 -22.65 13.87
C ARG A 117 25.78 -21.59 14.69
N PHE A 118 25.96 -20.32 14.34
CA PHE A 118 25.11 -19.25 14.85
C PHE A 118 23.67 -19.44 14.35
N PHE A 119 23.54 -19.69 13.05
CA PHE A 119 22.33 -20.23 12.42
C PHE A 119 22.74 -21.15 11.26
N ASP A 120 21.82 -22.03 10.88
CA ASP A 120 21.91 -22.86 9.69
C ASP A 120 20.51 -23.03 9.09
N PHE A 121 20.29 -22.40 7.94
CA PHE A 121 18.99 -22.24 7.29
C PHE A 121 19.01 -22.86 5.91
N GLY A 122 18.08 -23.76 5.62
CA GLY A 122 18.05 -24.44 4.33
C GLY A 122 16.99 -25.51 4.23
N LYS A 123 17.14 -26.36 3.23
CA LYS A 123 16.33 -27.59 3.09
C LYS A 123 17.00 -28.76 3.81
N ASP A 124 18.31 -28.89 3.63
CA ASP A 124 19.15 -29.95 4.17
C ASP A 124 20.64 -29.52 4.13
N ALA A 125 21.56 -30.39 4.57
CA ALA A 125 23.00 -30.11 4.60
C ALA A 125 23.64 -29.82 3.23
N THR A 126 22.95 -30.11 2.12
CA THR A 126 23.42 -29.85 0.77
C THR A 126 22.79 -28.59 0.17
N LYS A 127 21.76 -28.02 0.79
CA LYS A 127 21.08 -26.81 0.32
C LYS A 127 20.77 -25.91 1.50
N HIS A 128 21.77 -25.11 1.89
CA HIS A 128 21.67 -24.27 3.07
C HIS A 128 22.59 -23.05 3.05
N PHE A 129 22.32 -22.14 3.96
CA PHE A 129 23.08 -20.96 4.27
C PHE A 129 23.32 -20.92 5.78
N PHE A 130 24.59 -20.87 6.19
CA PHE A 130 24.96 -20.85 7.60
C PHE A 130 25.97 -19.75 7.91
N ALA A 131 26.06 -19.43 9.21
CA ALA A 131 27.18 -18.67 9.78
C ALA A 131 27.86 -19.47 10.90
N ALA A 132 29.17 -19.64 10.82
CA ALA A 132 29.99 -20.35 11.81
C ALA A 132 30.98 -19.39 12.49
N PRO A 133 30.81 -19.05 13.78
CA PRO A 133 31.62 -18.06 14.48
C PRO A 133 33.14 -18.33 14.54
N VAL A 134 33.53 -19.60 14.50
CA VAL A 134 34.95 -20.03 14.56
C VAL A 134 35.39 -20.86 13.37
N GLY A 135 34.48 -21.07 12.40
CA GLY A 135 34.73 -21.90 11.23
C GLY A 135 34.24 -23.34 11.34
N THR A 136 34.64 -24.14 10.37
CA THR A 136 34.32 -25.58 10.24
C THR A 136 35.61 -26.38 10.27
N ASN A 137 35.49 -27.71 10.30
CA ASN A 137 36.65 -28.61 10.15
C ASN A 137 37.40 -28.42 8.81
N ALA A 138 36.74 -27.83 7.80
CA ALA A 138 37.32 -27.60 6.48
C ALA A 138 37.91 -26.18 6.32
N GLN A 139 37.49 -25.20 7.13
CA GLN A 139 37.88 -23.81 6.99
C GLN A 139 37.82 -23.10 8.35
N GLU A 140 38.98 -22.67 8.84
CA GLU A 140 39.09 -21.89 10.08
C GLU A 140 38.63 -20.44 9.89
N GLY A 141 38.23 -19.80 11.00
CA GLY A 141 37.82 -18.40 11.04
C GLY A 141 36.31 -18.21 10.92
N TYR A 142 35.82 -17.04 11.33
CA TYR A 142 34.41 -16.69 11.17
C TYR A 142 34.05 -16.74 9.69
N GLN A 143 33.01 -17.53 9.36
CA GLN A 143 32.57 -17.66 7.99
C GLN A 143 31.06 -17.68 7.83
N ALA A 144 30.62 -17.22 6.66
CA ALA A 144 29.28 -17.43 6.13
C ALA A 144 29.40 -18.09 4.76
N LEU A 145 28.58 -19.12 4.51
CA LEU A 145 28.65 -19.94 3.30
C LEU A 145 27.25 -20.31 2.83
N LEU A 146 27.05 -20.23 1.50
CA LEU A 146 25.88 -20.74 0.80
C LEU A 146 26.26 -22.02 0.05
N THR A 147 25.39 -23.01 0.07
CA THR A 147 25.54 -24.27 -0.67
C THR A 147 24.26 -24.60 -1.44
N THR A 148 24.39 -25.04 -2.69
CA THR A 148 23.28 -25.44 -3.57
C THR A 148 23.56 -26.79 -4.25
N GLY A 149 23.21 -27.89 -3.58
CA GLY A 149 23.36 -29.26 -4.06
C GLY A 149 24.82 -29.65 -4.31
N LYS A 150 25.34 -29.38 -5.51
CA LYS A 150 26.71 -29.72 -5.94
C LYS A 150 27.70 -28.56 -5.82
N THR A 151 27.22 -27.35 -5.56
CA THR A 151 28.05 -26.13 -5.55
C THR A 151 28.15 -25.57 -4.14
N ASN A 152 29.38 -25.46 -3.62
CA ASN A 152 29.70 -24.60 -2.49
C ASN A 152 30.19 -23.26 -3.05
N TYR A 153 29.51 -22.17 -2.72
CA TYR A 153 29.94 -20.83 -3.14
C TYR A 153 31.14 -20.39 -2.32
N LYS A 154 31.85 -19.34 -2.77
CA LYS A 154 33.00 -18.84 -2.01
C LYS A 154 32.54 -18.22 -0.68
N SER A 155 33.03 -18.79 0.44
CA SER A 155 32.75 -18.29 1.78
C SER A 155 33.37 -16.90 2.01
N THR A 156 32.72 -16.09 2.83
CA THR A 156 33.39 -14.95 3.47
C THR A 156 34.23 -15.50 4.62
N VAL A 157 35.53 -15.25 4.67
CA VAL A 157 36.39 -15.70 5.78
C VAL A 157 36.96 -14.48 6.49
N ALA A 158 36.82 -14.45 7.81
CA ALA A 158 37.36 -13.44 8.71
C ALA A 158 37.99 -14.12 9.94
N PRO A 159 38.75 -13.41 10.77
CA PRO A 159 39.22 -13.96 12.05
C PRO A 159 38.07 -14.51 12.90
N ALA A 160 38.32 -15.60 13.64
CA ALA A 160 37.33 -16.20 14.53
C ALA A 160 36.84 -15.19 15.58
N ILE A 161 35.54 -15.28 15.93
CA ILE A 161 34.94 -14.39 16.92
C ILE A 161 35.56 -14.61 18.31
N GLU A 162 35.76 -13.52 19.06
CA GLU A 162 36.32 -13.55 20.41
C GLU A 162 35.42 -14.37 21.37
N LEU A 163 36.04 -15.19 22.23
CA LEU A 163 35.33 -15.90 23.28
C LEU A 163 35.00 -14.96 24.44
N ASN A 164 33.91 -15.29 25.14
CA ASN A 164 33.51 -14.67 26.41
C ASN A 164 33.33 -13.15 26.32
N LYS A 165 32.80 -12.70 25.18
CA LYS A 165 32.47 -11.30 24.91
C LYS A 165 31.27 -11.21 23.99
N TRP A 166 30.42 -10.22 24.22
CA TRP A 166 29.32 -9.90 23.31
C TRP A 166 29.88 -9.31 22.01
N VAL A 167 29.49 -9.92 20.90
CA VAL A 167 29.84 -9.49 19.55
C VAL A 167 28.56 -9.40 18.72
N HIS A 168 28.42 -8.33 17.95
CA HIS A 168 27.31 -8.17 17.01
C HIS A 168 27.71 -8.69 15.63
N LEU A 169 27.04 -9.74 15.16
CA LEU A 169 27.25 -10.30 13.85
C LEU A 169 26.17 -9.81 12.89
N THR A 170 26.55 -9.50 11.65
CA THR A 170 25.59 -9.25 10.58
C THR A 170 26.10 -9.85 9.27
N ILE A 171 25.23 -10.56 8.56
CA ILE A 171 25.50 -11.10 7.24
C ILE A 171 24.50 -10.49 6.27
N VAL A 172 24.99 -9.92 5.18
CA VAL A 172 24.19 -9.26 4.14
C VAL A 172 24.38 -10.00 2.83
N ILE A 173 23.33 -10.60 2.29
CA ILE A 173 23.29 -11.17 0.94
C ILE A 173 22.54 -10.18 0.05
N ASP A 174 23.24 -9.68 -0.97
CA ASP A 174 22.73 -8.78 -2.00
C ASP A 174 22.78 -9.50 -3.35
N VAL A 175 21.64 -10.08 -3.74
CA VAL A 175 21.49 -10.82 -5.01
C VAL A 175 21.71 -9.92 -6.23
N PRO A 176 21.16 -8.69 -6.32
CA PRO A 176 21.52 -7.74 -7.37
C PRO A 176 23.02 -7.46 -7.49
N SER A 177 23.77 -7.39 -6.37
CA SER A 177 25.23 -7.27 -6.37
C SER A 177 25.98 -8.57 -6.65
N LYS A 178 25.30 -9.71 -6.57
CA LYS A 178 25.91 -11.04 -6.46
C LYS A 178 26.93 -11.10 -5.31
N SER A 179 26.62 -10.48 -4.16
CA SER A 179 27.57 -10.42 -3.06
C SER A 179 27.03 -10.85 -1.71
N VAL A 180 27.91 -11.40 -0.89
CA VAL A 180 27.69 -11.60 0.54
C VAL A 180 28.77 -10.85 1.32
N THR A 181 28.37 -10.06 2.30
CA THR A 181 29.26 -9.29 3.16
C THR A 181 28.97 -9.63 4.63
N THR A 182 30.01 -9.88 5.41
CA THR A 182 29.91 -10.13 6.85
C THR A 182 30.48 -8.98 7.65
N TYR A 183 29.84 -8.68 8.77
CA TYR A 183 30.17 -7.60 9.68
C TYR A 183 30.35 -8.12 11.10
N VAL A 184 31.31 -7.54 11.80
CA VAL A 184 31.57 -7.73 13.23
C VAL A 184 31.59 -6.36 13.89
N ASP A 185 30.72 -6.14 14.88
CA ASP A 185 30.58 -4.87 15.60
C ASP A 185 30.47 -3.67 14.65
N SER A 186 29.59 -3.80 13.66
CA SER A 186 29.31 -2.85 12.57
C SER A 186 30.41 -2.62 11.52
N LYS A 187 31.57 -3.26 11.64
CA LYS A 187 32.66 -3.15 10.66
C LYS A 187 32.61 -4.33 9.67
N PRO A 188 32.71 -4.10 8.35
CA PRO A 188 32.81 -5.19 7.40
C PRO A 188 34.12 -5.95 7.62
N VAL A 189 34.06 -7.28 7.68
CA VAL A 189 35.21 -8.16 7.94
C VAL A 189 35.40 -9.24 6.88
N GLY A 190 34.40 -9.49 6.03
CA GLY A 190 34.51 -10.41 4.90
C GLY A 190 33.55 -10.02 3.77
N ASP A 191 33.97 -10.23 2.52
CA ASP A 191 33.18 -10.00 1.32
C ASP A 191 33.45 -11.11 0.28
N SER A 192 32.41 -11.54 -0.41
CA SER A 192 32.49 -12.47 -1.54
C SER A 192 31.53 -12.01 -2.64
N LYS A 193 31.91 -12.19 -3.91
CA LYS A 193 31.15 -11.78 -5.11
C LYS A 193 30.57 -12.97 -5.90
N ASP A 194 30.54 -14.13 -5.28
CA ASP A 194 30.05 -15.36 -5.88
C ASP A 194 28.98 -15.96 -4.98
N ILE A 195 27.71 -15.78 -5.37
CA ILE A 195 26.51 -16.29 -4.69
C ILE A 195 25.52 -16.84 -5.75
N PRO A 196 24.51 -17.64 -5.36
CA PRO A 196 23.45 -18.07 -6.26
C PRO A 196 22.76 -16.91 -6.97
N ARG A 197 22.16 -17.18 -8.14
CA ARG A 197 21.36 -16.17 -8.84
C ARG A 197 20.07 -15.88 -8.09
N GLU A 198 19.49 -16.91 -7.48
CA GLU A 198 18.29 -16.80 -6.67
C GLU A 198 18.46 -17.46 -5.31
N LEU A 199 17.88 -16.87 -4.27
CA LEU A 199 17.84 -17.50 -2.94
C LEU A 199 16.92 -18.73 -2.89
N THR A 200 16.01 -18.89 -3.86
CA THR A 200 15.21 -20.12 -4.01
C THR A 200 16.07 -21.34 -4.36
N GLU A 201 17.26 -21.15 -4.94
CA GLU A 201 18.23 -22.25 -5.15
C GLU A 201 18.75 -22.83 -3.83
N VAL A 202 18.74 -22.01 -2.76
CA VAL A 202 19.19 -22.36 -1.41
C VAL A 202 18.03 -22.83 -0.55
N PHE A 203 16.96 -22.04 -0.48
CA PHE A 203 15.86 -22.25 0.46
C PHE A 203 14.66 -23.01 -0.14
N GLY A 204 14.66 -23.29 -1.44
CA GLY A 204 13.52 -23.89 -2.13
C GLY A 204 12.40 -22.89 -2.46
N GLN A 205 11.36 -23.39 -3.13
CA GLN A 205 10.19 -22.60 -3.52
C GLN A 205 9.19 -22.41 -2.36
N GLN A 206 8.20 -21.55 -2.56
CA GLN A 206 7.08 -21.39 -1.63
C GLN A 206 6.35 -22.72 -1.42
N GLY A 207 6.09 -23.09 -0.16
CA GLY A 207 5.42 -24.34 0.22
C GLY A 207 6.33 -25.55 0.40
N GLU A 208 7.62 -25.45 0.05
CA GLU A 208 8.61 -26.49 0.40
C GLU A 208 8.98 -26.43 1.89
N GLU A 209 9.31 -27.59 2.46
CA GLU A 209 9.81 -27.71 3.83
C GLU A 209 11.17 -27.00 3.97
N LYS A 210 11.30 -26.17 5.00
CA LYS A 210 12.52 -25.43 5.32
C LYS A 210 12.91 -25.68 6.77
N LEU A 211 14.17 -25.98 6.99
CA LEU A 211 14.78 -26.16 8.30
C LEU A 211 15.54 -24.89 8.66
N LEU A 212 14.96 -24.10 9.56
CA LEU A 212 15.51 -22.81 9.96
C LEU A 212 15.97 -22.87 11.42
N TYR A 213 17.23 -23.23 11.64
CA TYR A 213 17.76 -23.44 12.99
C TYR A 213 18.71 -22.33 13.45
N ILE A 214 18.55 -21.91 14.70
CA ILE A 214 19.52 -21.10 15.44
C ILE A 214 20.19 -22.03 16.45
N GLY A 215 21.52 -22.14 16.37
CA GLY A 215 22.32 -22.96 17.29
C GLY A 215 22.46 -24.46 16.95
N LYS A 216 21.91 -24.93 15.83
CA LYS A 216 22.05 -26.30 15.33
C LYS A 216 22.49 -26.31 13.86
N SER A 217 23.41 -27.21 13.51
CA SER A 217 23.84 -27.46 12.13
C SER A 217 22.88 -28.41 11.40
N LEU A 218 22.74 -28.22 10.09
CA LEU A 218 22.07 -29.20 9.21
C LEU A 218 23.01 -30.35 8.84
N SER A 219 24.32 -30.15 8.93
CA SER A 219 25.33 -31.19 8.70
C SER A 219 25.38 -32.18 9.86
N ALA A 220 25.26 -33.46 9.57
CA ALA A 220 25.30 -34.52 10.57
C ALA A 220 26.66 -34.57 11.28
N GLY A 221 26.63 -34.68 12.62
CA GLY A 221 27.83 -34.80 13.45
C GLY A 221 28.47 -33.46 13.88
N ASP A 222 28.01 -32.32 13.34
CA ASP A 222 28.45 -31.01 13.81
C ASP A 222 27.90 -30.71 15.23
N PRO A 223 28.67 -29.98 16.08
CA PRO A 223 28.27 -29.67 17.44
C PRO A 223 27.18 -28.59 17.52
N TYR A 224 26.40 -28.63 18.60
CA TYR A 224 25.45 -27.57 18.95
C TYR A 224 26.19 -26.33 19.46
N LEU A 225 25.58 -25.16 19.27
CA LEU A 225 26.17 -23.89 19.69
C LEU A 225 26.18 -23.74 21.21
N ASN A 226 27.36 -23.52 21.79
CA ASN A 226 27.53 -23.09 23.16
C ASN A 226 27.74 -21.56 23.20
N ALA A 227 26.63 -20.83 23.34
CA ALA A 227 26.62 -19.36 23.35
C ALA A 227 25.39 -18.79 24.07
N MET A 228 25.44 -17.50 24.37
CA MET A 228 24.23 -16.70 24.64
C MET A 228 23.87 -15.86 23.41
N ILE A 229 22.57 -15.62 23.19
CA ILE A 229 22.06 -14.91 22.01
C ILE A 229 21.06 -13.83 22.44
N HIS A 230 21.14 -12.67 21.80
CA HIS A 230 20.20 -11.55 22.00
C HIS A 230 19.86 -10.85 20.66
N ASP A 231 18.62 -10.36 20.55
CA ASP A 231 18.15 -9.52 19.43
C ASP A 231 18.49 -10.06 18.03
N PHE A 232 18.02 -11.27 17.72
CA PHE A 232 18.19 -11.91 16.41
C PHE A 232 17.16 -11.37 15.41
N ARG A 233 17.61 -10.84 14.27
CA ARG A 233 16.78 -10.15 13.27
C ARG A 233 17.01 -10.71 11.88
N ILE A 234 15.93 -10.80 11.11
CA ILE A 234 15.93 -11.21 9.70
C ILE A 234 15.27 -10.11 8.87
N TYR A 235 15.95 -9.65 7.82
CA TYR A 235 15.46 -8.63 6.89
C TYR A 235 15.42 -9.16 5.46
N ARG A 236 14.41 -8.74 4.69
CA ARG A 236 14.23 -9.08 3.26
C ARG A 236 14.90 -8.10 2.31
N ILE A 237 15.79 -7.26 2.84
CA ILE A 237 16.56 -6.28 2.08
C ILE A 237 18.05 -6.45 2.38
N PRO A 238 18.94 -6.06 1.46
CA PRO A 238 20.36 -5.96 1.78
C PRO A 238 20.59 -4.71 2.63
N LEU A 239 21.06 -4.87 3.86
CA LEU A 239 21.35 -3.75 4.75
C LEU A 239 22.62 -3.02 4.31
N SER A 240 22.53 -1.69 4.25
CA SER A 240 23.70 -0.82 4.11
C SER A 240 24.56 -0.82 5.37
N SER A 241 25.84 -0.50 5.25
CA SER A 241 26.79 -0.36 6.36
C SER A 241 26.29 0.65 7.41
N GLY A 242 25.63 1.72 6.96
CA GLY A 242 24.98 2.69 7.85
C GLY A 242 23.80 2.11 8.64
N GLN A 243 23.01 1.20 8.05
CA GLN A 243 21.93 0.49 8.76
C GLN A 243 22.49 -0.52 9.75
N VAL A 244 23.54 -1.27 9.38
CA VAL A 244 24.23 -2.19 10.29
C VAL A 244 24.79 -1.44 11.51
N ALA A 245 25.44 -0.29 11.27
CA ALA A 245 25.91 0.58 12.35
C ALA A 245 24.76 1.15 13.18
N GLY A 246 23.63 1.49 12.56
CA GLY A 246 22.42 1.94 13.25
C GLY A 246 21.91 0.88 14.24
N ILE A 247 21.72 -0.36 13.79
CA ILE A 247 21.29 -1.49 14.64
C ILE A 247 22.26 -1.66 15.82
N TYR A 248 23.56 -1.74 15.52
CA TYR A 248 24.61 -1.94 16.53
C TYR A 248 24.58 -0.83 17.61
N ASN A 249 24.60 0.43 17.19
CA ASN A 249 24.63 1.57 18.11
C ASN A 249 23.34 1.71 18.93
N ASN A 250 22.19 1.40 18.33
CA ASN A 250 20.89 1.46 19.03
C ASN A 250 20.85 0.47 20.20
N ALA A 251 21.39 -0.74 20.02
CA ALA A 251 21.47 -1.73 21.08
C ALA A 251 22.42 -1.33 22.23
N LEU A 252 23.52 -0.62 21.93
CA LEU A 252 24.51 -0.19 22.92
C LEU A 252 24.08 1.00 23.80
N ARG A 253 23.15 1.83 23.33
CA ARG A 253 22.85 3.13 23.97
C ARG A 253 21.89 3.05 25.17
N GLY A 254 21.30 1.90 25.47
CA GLY A 254 20.31 1.75 26.54
C GLY A 254 19.04 2.60 26.30
N ARG A 255 17.94 2.30 27.01
CA ARG A 255 16.63 3.00 26.84
C ARG A 255 16.61 4.43 27.41
N GLY A 256 17.58 5.27 27.06
CA GLY A 256 17.69 6.64 27.55
C GLY A 256 18.26 7.61 26.52
N LEU A 257 17.36 8.42 25.94
CA LEU A 257 17.63 9.70 25.26
C LEU A 257 18.23 9.67 23.84
N ASN A 258 17.36 9.62 22.83
CA ASN A 258 17.02 10.77 21.96
C ASN A 258 15.87 10.33 21.02
N GLU A 259 14.63 10.66 21.37
CA GLU A 259 13.44 10.57 20.48
C GLU A 259 13.49 11.64 19.35
N GLY A 260 14.67 12.04 18.92
CA GLY A 260 14.89 13.17 18.02
C GLY A 260 15.40 12.72 16.66
N SER A 261 14.53 12.81 15.66
CA SER A 261 14.79 12.75 14.21
C SER A 261 15.16 11.38 13.62
N VAL A 262 14.21 10.80 12.87
CA VAL A 262 14.56 10.07 11.64
C VAL A 262 15.39 11.05 10.82
N ASN A 263 16.64 10.69 10.50
CA ASN A 263 17.52 11.52 9.65
C ASN A 263 16.84 11.74 8.28
N THR A 264 16.07 12.81 8.15
CA THR A 264 15.41 13.24 6.90
C THR A 264 16.37 13.98 5.96
N THR A 265 17.60 14.24 6.42
CA THR A 265 18.55 15.17 5.76
C THR A 265 19.87 14.55 5.32
N ARG A 266 20.19 13.29 5.68
CA ARG A 266 21.41 12.62 5.18
C ARG A 266 21.10 11.60 4.09
N ARG A 267 21.40 12.00 2.86
CA ARG A 267 21.46 11.15 1.66
C ARG A 267 22.34 9.92 1.97
N ARG A 268 21.73 8.74 2.12
CA ARG A 268 22.48 7.50 2.40
C ARG A 268 23.17 7.04 1.12
N VAL A 269 24.48 6.85 1.21
CA VAL A 269 25.40 6.68 0.07
C VAL A 269 25.27 5.31 -0.61
N GLU A 270 24.56 4.34 -0.01
CA GLU A 270 24.71 2.91 -0.34
C GLU A 270 23.45 2.22 -0.93
N ASP A 271 22.30 2.90 -1.06
CA ASP A 271 21.14 2.38 -1.85
C ASP A 271 21.21 2.90 -3.29
N THR A 272 22.32 2.63 -3.99
CA THR A 272 22.63 3.32 -5.24
C THR A 272 21.94 2.68 -6.43
N LEU A 273 20.77 3.22 -6.76
CA LEU A 273 20.34 3.28 -8.15
C LEU A 273 21.42 3.91 -9.03
N GLN A 274 21.32 3.65 -10.34
CA GLN A 274 22.09 4.34 -11.37
C GLN A 274 22.06 5.87 -11.15
N ARG A 275 23.16 6.58 -11.42
CA ARG A 275 23.21 8.04 -11.26
C ARG A 275 23.39 8.68 -12.62
N PHE A 276 22.65 9.75 -12.84
CA PHE A 276 22.73 10.56 -14.05
C PHE A 276 23.15 11.98 -13.69
N SER A 277 23.80 12.66 -14.64
CA SER A 277 24.14 14.06 -14.47
C SER A 277 22.84 14.89 -14.36
N PRO A 278 22.72 15.79 -13.36
CA PRO A 278 21.52 16.61 -13.20
C PRO A 278 21.34 17.65 -14.31
N THR A 279 22.39 17.92 -15.10
CA THR A 279 22.44 18.95 -16.14
C THR A 279 22.64 18.38 -17.54
N GLU A 280 22.65 17.06 -17.69
CA GLU A 280 22.75 16.41 -19.01
C GLU A 280 21.35 16.07 -19.52
N PRO A 281 20.93 16.61 -20.67
CA PRO A 281 19.63 16.30 -21.23
C PRO A 281 19.49 14.82 -21.57
N GLN A 282 18.32 14.25 -21.29
CA GLN A 282 18.02 12.83 -21.42
C GLN A 282 16.69 12.63 -22.18
N LEU A 283 16.56 11.52 -22.91
CA LEU A 283 15.38 11.25 -23.75
C LEU A 283 15.03 12.45 -24.66
N TYR A 284 13.77 12.91 -24.65
CA TYR A 284 13.30 13.98 -25.52
C TYR A 284 13.86 15.35 -25.13
N THR A 285 14.35 15.54 -23.89
CA THR A 285 14.90 16.84 -23.48
C THR A 285 16.21 17.18 -24.20
N ALA A 286 16.91 16.19 -24.76
CA ALA A 286 18.08 16.39 -25.64
C ALA A 286 17.76 17.16 -26.94
N TYR A 287 16.50 17.13 -27.35
CA TYR A 287 16.01 17.85 -28.53
C TYR A 287 15.25 19.12 -28.18
N LEU A 288 15.08 19.43 -26.89
CA LEU A 288 14.31 20.57 -26.42
C LEU A 288 15.11 21.87 -26.62
N THR A 289 14.44 22.89 -27.15
CA THR A 289 15.03 24.22 -27.43
C THR A 289 14.42 25.33 -26.59
N SER A 290 13.14 25.20 -26.23
CA SER A 290 12.47 26.09 -25.31
C SER A 290 11.28 25.39 -24.66
N VAL A 291 10.85 25.94 -23.54
CA VAL A 291 9.70 25.48 -22.76
C VAL A 291 8.80 26.69 -22.54
N SER A 292 7.50 26.51 -22.75
CA SER A 292 6.54 27.60 -22.62
C SER A 292 6.34 27.97 -21.16
N ASP A 293 6.22 29.28 -20.90
CA ASP A 293 5.68 29.79 -19.65
C ASP A 293 4.17 29.54 -19.58
N VAL A 294 3.61 29.59 -18.37
CA VAL A 294 2.17 29.37 -18.13
C VAL A 294 1.57 30.51 -17.33
N GLN A 295 0.29 30.80 -17.60
CA GLN A 295 -0.54 31.69 -16.80
C GLN A 295 -1.43 30.82 -15.92
N VAL A 296 -1.45 31.10 -14.61
CA VAL A 296 -2.26 30.35 -13.65
C VAL A 296 -3.02 31.34 -12.78
N GLU A 297 -4.28 31.04 -12.53
CA GLU A 297 -5.11 31.84 -11.64
C GLU A 297 -5.41 31.04 -10.38
N THR A 298 -5.51 31.75 -9.27
CA THR A 298 -5.99 31.22 -7.99
C THR A 298 -6.80 32.30 -7.28
N GLU A 299 -7.48 31.92 -6.21
CA GLU A 299 -8.23 32.85 -5.37
C GLU A 299 -7.49 33.10 -4.06
N VAL A 300 -7.73 34.25 -3.42
CA VAL A 300 -7.24 34.57 -2.07
C VAL A 300 -7.47 33.38 -1.13
N GLY A 301 -6.42 32.98 -0.42
CA GLY A 301 -6.39 31.86 0.52
C GLY A 301 -6.12 30.48 -0.10
N ASN A 302 -6.04 30.34 -1.43
CA ASN A 302 -5.79 29.05 -2.10
C ASN A 302 -4.45 29.07 -2.84
N LEU A 303 -3.63 28.04 -2.67
CA LEU A 303 -2.43 27.86 -3.48
C LEU A 303 -2.81 27.50 -4.92
N PRO A 304 -2.07 27.98 -5.93
CA PRO A 304 -2.37 27.71 -7.33
C PRO A 304 -2.16 26.24 -7.66
N ARG A 305 -2.99 25.71 -8.58
CA ARG A 305 -2.77 24.40 -9.19
C ARG A 305 -1.88 24.56 -10.41
N LEU A 306 -0.60 24.23 -10.27
CA LEU A 306 0.40 24.36 -11.34
C LEU A 306 0.35 23.13 -12.26
N PRO A 307 0.36 23.30 -13.61
CA PRO A 307 0.30 22.18 -14.53
C PRO A 307 1.60 21.37 -14.49
N ALA A 308 1.50 20.06 -14.24
CA ALA A 308 2.67 19.17 -14.24
C ALA A 308 3.38 19.09 -15.61
N TYR A 309 2.65 19.32 -16.70
CA TYR A 309 3.16 19.28 -18.07
C TYR A 309 2.85 20.56 -18.83
N VAL A 310 3.85 21.10 -19.54
CA VAL A 310 3.73 22.31 -20.38
C VAL A 310 4.21 22.03 -21.80
N GLN A 311 3.97 22.98 -22.72
CA GLN A 311 4.37 22.82 -24.12
C GLN A 311 5.87 23.08 -24.32
N GLY A 312 6.56 22.13 -24.97
CA GLY A 312 7.96 22.26 -25.37
C GLY A 312 8.12 22.52 -26.87
N THR A 313 9.18 23.23 -27.24
CA THR A 313 9.61 23.38 -28.64
C THR A 313 10.87 22.58 -28.88
N TYR A 314 10.87 21.75 -29.92
CA TYR A 314 11.95 20.81 -30.20
C TYR A 314 12.67 21.11 -31.52
N LYS A 315 13.97 20.80 -31.60
CA LYS A 315 14.78 20.91 -32.81
C LYS A 315 14.66 19.68 -33.71
N ASN A 316 15.18 19.82 -34.93
CA ASN A 316 15.35 18.75 -35.90
C ASN A 316 14.03 18.01 -36.17
N GLU A 317 14.12 16.69 -36.18
CA GLU A 317 13.07 15.74 -36.58
C GLU A 317 11.88 15.71 -35.62
N LEU A 318 12.01 16.32 -34.43
CA LEU A 318 10.93 16.47 -33.43
C LEU A 318 10.20 17.82 -33.49
N LYS A 319 10.57 18.72 -34.41
CA LYS A 319 9.93 20.03 -34.55
C LYS A 319 8.41 19.90 -34.75
N GLY A 320 7.64 20.44 -33.80
CA GLY A 320 6.17 20.39 -33.78
C GLY A 320 5.55 19.03 -33.45
N LYS A 321 6.37 18.03 -33.07
CA LYS A 321 5.94 16.65 -32.82
C LYS A 321 6.37 16.10 -31.45
N GLY A 322 7.22 16.81 -30.71
CA GLY A 322 7.66 16.37 -29.39
C GLY A 322 6.54 16.33 -28.34
N PRO A 323 6.71 15.53 -27.26
CA PRO A 323 5.72 15.41 -26.21
C PRO A 323 5.59 16.70 -25.39
N LYS A 324 4.62 16.74 -24.47
CA LYS A 324 4.63 17.78 -23.43
C LYS A 324 5.79 17.55 -22.47
N VAL A 325 6.33 18.62 -21.90
CA VAL A 325 7.48 18.61 -21.00
C VAL A 325 7.01 18.59 -19.55
N ALA A 326 7.46 17.61 -18.77
CA ALA A 326 7.26 17.59 -17.33
C ALA A 326 8.04 18.74 -16.67
N VAL A 327 7.37 19.53 -15.82
CA VAL A 327 7.98 20.64 -15.09
C VAL A 327 7.90 20.36 -13.60
N LEU A 328 9.06 20.45 -12.95
CA LEU A 328 9.18 20.30 -11.51
C LEU A 328 9.05 21.69 -10.88
N TRP A 329 7.85 21.99 -10.40
CA TRP A 329 7.58 23.22 -9.67
C TRP A 329 8.09 23.12 -8.23
N PRO A 330 8.67 24.19 -7.67
CA PRO A 330 9.07 24.18 -6.27
C PRO A 330 7.83 24.01 -5.38
N ALA A 331 7.89 23.04 -4.49
CA ALA A 331 6.83 22.81 -3.52
C ALA A 331 6.78 24.00 -2.54
N PRO A 332 5.61 24.66 -2.37
CA PRO A 332 5.51 25.82 -1.49
C PRO A 332 5.79 25.43 -0.04
N THR A 333 6.46 26.32 0.69
CA THR A 333 6.82 26.20 2.11
C THR A 333 5.89 26.97 3.04
N ASP A 334 5.18 27.96 2.51
CA ASP A 334 4.12 28.73 3.17
C ASP A 334 3.09 29.22 2.13
N ASN A 335 2.02 29.85 2.60
CA ASN A 335 0.92 30.36 1.78
C ASN A 335 0.77 31.89 1.84
N ALA A 336 1.79 32.62 2.33
CA ALA A 336 1.66 34.06 2.57
C ALA A 336 1.35 34.86 1.30
N THR A 337 1.87 34.41 0.15
CA THR A 337 1.71 35.06 -1.16
C THR A 337 0.29 35.02 -1.71
N VAL A 338 -0.56 34.11 -1.22
CA VAL A 338 -1.95 33.97 -1.66
C VAL A 338 -2.94 34.59 -0.69
N LEU A 339 -2.50 35.21 0.41
CA LEU A 339 -3.40 35.82 1.41
C LEU A 339 -4.02 37.15 0.96
N LYS A 340 -3.55 37.73 -0.15
CA LYS A 340 -4.05 38.99 -0.71
C LYS A 340 -4.07 38.92 -2.24
N PRO A 341 -4.98 39.66 -2.91
CA PRO A 341 -4.94 39.77 -4.37
C PRO A 341 -3.61 40.34 -4.85
N GLY A 342 -3.14 39.87 -6.01
CA GLY A 342 -1.87 40.30 -6.57
C GLY A 342 -1.32 39.33 -7.60
N HIS A 343 -0.07 39.56 -8.00
CA HIS A 343 0.64 38.72 -8.95
C HIS A 343 1.99 38.29 -8.37
N TYR A 344 2.38 37.05 -8.64
CA TYR A 344 3.72 36.57 -8.33
C TYR A 344 4.15 35.50 -9.34
N THR A 345 5.44 35.23 -9.40
CA THR A 345 6.00 34.28 -10.36
C THR A 345 6.62 33.10 -9.63
N VAL A 346 6.29 31.89 -10.08
CA VAL A 346 6.96 30.65 -9.67
C VAL A 346 7.86 30.19 -10.80
N THR A 347 9.13 29.90 -10.50
CA THR A 347 10.07 29.37 -11.49
C THR A 347 10.21 27.87 -11.29
N GLY A 348 9.84 27.09 -12.30
CA GLY A 348 10.03 25.64 -12.33
C GLY A 348 11.40 25.25 -12.91
N ARG A 349 11.66 23.94 -12.94
CA ARG A 349 12.83 23.35 -13.63
C ARG A 349 12.42 22.15 -14.48
N VAL A 350 13.21 21.86 -15.50
CA VAL A 350 13.07 20.64 -16.33
C VAL A 350 14.28 19.74 -16.10
N ALA A 351 14.04 18.49 -15.72
CA ALA A 351 15.09 17.54 -15.37
C ALA A 351 16.12 17.36 -16.51
N GLY A 352 17.40 17.34 -16.15
CA GLY A 352 18.52 17.22 -17.09
C GLY A 352 18.82 18.49 -17.90
N THR A 353 18.22 19.65 -17.58
CA THR A 353 18.41 20.87 -18.37
C THR A 353 18.50 22.12 -17.49
N ASP A 354 18.98 23.23 -18.07
CA ASP A 354 18.95 24.55 -17.44
C ASP A 354 17.67 25.36 -17.73
N PHE A 355 16.64 24.73 -18.35
CA PHE A 355 15.38 25.43 -18.64
C PHE A 355 14.62 25.79 -17.36
N LYS A 356 14.17 27.05 -17.31
CA LYS A 356 13.48 27.67 -16.15
C LYS A 356 12.11 28.22 -16.57
N PRO A 357 11.14 27.35 -16.90
CA PRO A 357 9.79 27.80 -17.23
C PRO A 357 9.18 28.56 -16.06
N LYS A 358 8.42 29.62 -16.35
CA LYS A 358 7.77 30.47 -15.37
C LYS A 358 6.27 30.23 -15.36
N ALA A 359 5.70 30.14 -14.17
CA ALA A 359 4.27 30.26 -13.95
C ALA A 359 3.97 31.66 -13.40
N PHE A 360 3.25 32.46 -14.16
CA PHE A 360 2.76 33.76 -13.75
C PHE A 360 1.42 33.58 -13.05
N ILE A 361 1.40 33.80 -11.75
CA ILE A 361 0.23 33.55 -10.91
C ILE A 361 -0.54 34.85 -10.71
N THR A 362 -1.85 34.79 -10.94
CA THR A 362 -2.79 35.86 -10.60
C THR A 362 -3.67 35.40 -9.45
N VAL A 363 -3.55 36.07 -8.29
CA VAL A 363 -4.41 35.86 -7.12
C VAL A 363 -5.58 36.82 -7.22
N LYS A 364 -6.76 36.27 -7.52
CA LYS A 364 -8.03 37.00 -7.59
C LYS A 364 -8.65 37.13 -6.20
N PRO A 365 -9.47 38.18 -5.95
CA PRO A 365 -10.34 38.20 -4.77
C PRO A 365 -11.13 36.89 -4.65
N ALA A 366 -11.37 36.43 -3.42
CA ALA A 366 -12.19 35.25 -3.19
C ALA A 366 -13.60 35.49 -3.75
N SER A 367 -14.15 34.49 -4.45
CA SER A 367 -15.53 34.56 -4.94
C SER A 367 -16.52 34.44 -3.78
N ASP A 368 -17.65 35.16 -3.87
CA ASP A 368 -18.72 35.11 -2.85
C ASP A 368 -19.39 33.73 -2.74
N LYS A 369 -19.20 32.85 -3.74
CA LYS A 369 -19.69 31.47 -3.76
C LYS A 369 -18.66 30.52 -4.39
N PRO A 370 -18.05 29.60 -3.60
CA PRO A 370 -17.18 28.57 -4.16
C PRO A 370 -17.97 27.69 -5.14
N SER A 371 -17.52 27.60 -6.40
CA SER A 371 -18.13 26.74 -7.41
C SER A 371 -17.59 25.31 -7.30
N THR A 372 -18.24 24.44 -6.51
CA THR A 372 -17.99 22.98 -6.52
C THR A 372 -19.12 22.23 -7.23
N PRO A 373 -18.83 21.11 -7.91
CA PRO A 373 -19.83 20.40 -8.70
C PRO A 373 -20.81 19.64 -7.79
N GLY A 374 -22.10 19.65 -8.14
CA GLY A 374 -23.09 18.74 -7.54
C GLY A 374 -22.98 17.32 -8.10
N LEU A 375 -23.58 16.35 -7.41
CA LEU A 375 -23.62 14.95 -7.86
C LEU A 375 -24.38 14.82 -9.19
N LYS A 376 -23.72 14.32 -10.25
CA LYS A 376 -24.28 14.18 -11.61
C LYS A 376 -24.63 12.74 -12.00
N LEU A 377 -23.84 11.78 -11.53
CA LEU A 377 -23.94 10.37 -11.92
C LEU A 377 -24.31 9.45 -10.75
N LYS A 378 -24.69 8.22 -11.10
CA LYS A 378 -24.89 7.06 -10.23
C LYS A 378 -24.13 5.87 -10.81
N THR A 379 -23.71 4.96 -9.94
CA THR A 379 -23.18 3.65 -10.33
C THR A 379 -24.32 2.70 -10.71
N PHE A 380 -23.98 1.62 -11.42
CA PHE A 380 -24.85 0.43 -11.51
C PHE A 380 -24.50 -0.54 -10.38
N ASN A 381 -25.48 -1.31 -9.93
CA ASN A 381 -25.26 -2.37 -8.96
C ASN A 381 -24.47 -3.52 -9.60
N LEU A 382 -23.70 -4.28 -8.79
CA LEU A 382 -22.86 -5.37 -9.30
C LEU A 382 -23.64 -6.47 -10.03
N ASN A 383 -24.91 -6.68 -9.67
CA ASN A 383 -25.79 -7.66 -10.32
C ASN A 383 -26.34 -7.19 -11.68
N GLN A 384 -26.20 -5.90 -12.00
CA GLN A 384 -26.61 -5.33 -13.29
C GLN A 384 -25.50 -5.41 -14.34
N VAL A 385 -24.26 -5.68 -13.95
CA VAL A 385 -23.12 -5.79 -14.88
C VAL A 385 -22.46 -7.15 -14.73
N ALA A 386 -22.47 -7.94 -15.80
CA ALA A 386 -21.81 -9.24 -15.85
C ALA A 386 -20.58 -9.17 -16.74
N LEU A 387 -19.43 -9.63 -16.24
CA LEU A 387 -18.23 -9.84 -17.07
C LEU A 387 -18.47 -10.99 -18.05
N LYS A 388 -17.89 -10.88 -19.25
CA LYS A 388 -17.98 -11.87 -20.33
C LYS A 388 -16.59 -12.27 -20.83
N ASN A 389 -16.55 -13.38 -21.56
CA ASN A 389 -15.38 -13.78 -22.34
C ASN A 389 -15.08 -12.72 -23.42
N ASP A 390 -13.86 -12.76 -23.95
CA ASP A 390 -13.47 -11.91 -25.06
C ASP A 390 -14.27 -12.22 -26.34
N ALA A 391 -14.06 -11.44 -27.40
CA ALA A 391 -14.79 -11.61 -28.66
C ALA A 391 -14.52 -12.96 -29.36
N HIS A 392 -13.50 -13.70 -28.93
CA HIS A 392 -13.12 -15.02 -29.45
C HIS A 392 -13.53 -16.17 -28.52
N GLY A 393 -14.18 -15.86 -27.39
CA GLY A 393 -14.67 -16.84 -26.43
C GLY A 393 -13.67 -17.24 -25.34
N HIS A 394 -12.50 -16.60 -25.24
CA HIS A 394 -11.53 -16.87 -24.17
C HIS A 394 -11.90 -16.14 -22.87
N GLU A 395 -11.55 -16.74 -21.74
CA GLU A 395 -11.63 -16.03 -20.45
C GLU A 395 -10.69 -14.82 -20.46
N THR A 396 -11.16 -13.71 -19.88
CA THR A 396 -10.33 -12.53 -19.70
C THR A 396 -9.58 -12.62 -18.37
N GLN A 397 -8.45 -11.92 -18.25
CA GLN A 397 -7.73 -11.80 -16.96
C GLN A 397 -8.65 -11.35 -15.81
N PHE A 398 -9.68 -10.56 -16.10
CA PHE A 398 -10.69 -10.14 -15.12
C PHE A 398 -11.51 -11.33 -14.59
N ILE A 399 -11.95 -12.23 -15.47
CA ILE A 399 -12.68 -13.45 -15.11
C ILE A 399 -11.77 -14.40 -14.35
N GLU A 400 -10.57 -14.68 -14.88
CA GLU A 400 -9.61 -15.57 -14.23
C GLU A 400 -9.27 -15.11 -12.81
N ASN A 401 -8.94 -13.83 -12.63
CA ASN A 401 -8.61 -13.29 -11.32
C ASN A 401 -9.85 -13.25 -10.41
N ARG A 402 -11.03 -12.88 -10.90
CA ARG A 402 -12.28 -12.97 -10.12
C ARG A 402 -12.49 -14.41 -9.62
N ASP A 403 -12.35 -15.40 -10.49
CA ASP A 403 -12.72 -16.78 -10.18
C ASP A 403 -11.74 -17.45 -9.23
N LYS A 404 -10.43 -17.15 -9.31
CA LYS A 404 -9.44 -17.53 -8.28
C LYS A 404 -9.90 -17.12 -6.88
N PHE A 405 -10.40 -15.88 -6.75
CA PHE A 405 -10.87 -15.32 -5.48
C PHE A 405 -12.23 -15.87 -5.07
N ILE A 406 -13.25 -15.81 -5.95
CA ILE A 406 -14.62 -16.26 -5.66
C ILE A 406 -14.65 -17.73 -5.24
N THR A 407 -13.96 -18.61 -5.99
CA THR A 407 -13.98 -20.05 -5.71
C THR A 407 -13.28 -20.41 -4.40
N THR A 408 -12.23 -19.68 -4.04
CA THR A 408 -11.52 -19.86 -2.77
C THR A 408 -12.32 -19.27 -1.61
N LEU A 409 -12.89 -18.08 -1.79
CA LEU A 409 -13.74 -17.41 -0.80
C LEU A 409 -14.96 -18.26 -0.44
N ALA A 410 -15.59 -18.92 -1.40
CA ALA A 410 -16.71 -19.84 -1.17
C ALA A 410 -16.35 -21.02 -0.24
N LYS A 411 -15.08 -21.45 -0.23
CA LYS A 411 -14.56 -22.57 0.59
C LYS A 411 -14.08 -22.16 1.99
N THR A 412 -13.97 -20.86 2.26
CA THR A 412 -13.53 -20.36 3.57
C THR A 412 -14.49 -20.77 4.69
N ASP A 413 -14.01 -20.91 5.93
CA ASP A 413 -14.84 -21.11 7.11
C ASP A 413 -15.15 -19.75 7.77
N PRO A 414 -16.42 -19.30 7.83
CA PRO A 414 -16.82 -18.07 8.52
C PRO A 414 -16.40 -18.05 10.00
N ASN A 415 -16.26 -19.21 10.64
CA ASN A 415 -15.84 -19.29 12.03
C ASN A 415 -14.42 -18.82 12.27
N SER A 416 -13.52 -18.95 11.28
CA SER A 416 -12.17 -18.42 11.38
C SER A 416 -12.17 -16.89 11.51
N PHE A 417 -13.07 -16.22 10.78
CA PHE A 417 -13.25 -14.77 10.83
C PHE A 417 -13.95 -14.35 12.14
N LEU A 418 -14.91 -15.12 12.64
CA LEU A 418 -15.60 -14.82 13.91
C LEU A 418 -14.80 -15.22 15.16
N TYR A 419 -13.69 -15.93 15.00
CA TYR A 419 -12.94 -16.53 16.11
C TYR A 419 -12.55 -15.49 17.16
N MET A 420 -11.96 -14.37 16.73
CA MET A 420 -11.45 -13.34 17.65
C MET A 420 -12.55 -12.54 18.33
N PHE A 421 -13.72 -12.41 17.71
CA PHE A 421 -14.90 -11.83 18.36
C PHE A 421 -15.39 -12.73 19.50
N ARG A 422 -15.55 -14.03 19.24
CA ARG A 422 -15.92 -14.99 20.29
C ARG A 422 -14.88 -15.05 21.41
N HIS A 423 -13.59 -15.01 21.06
CA HIS A 423 -12.48 -14.97 22.02
C HIS A 423 -12.56 -13.75 22.94
N ALA A 424 -12.72 -12.54 22.38
CA ALA A 424 -12.86 -11.33 23.17
C ALA A 424 -14.06 -11.40 24.13
N PHE A 425 -15.22 -11.88 23.66
CA PHE A 425 -16.43 -12.01 24.46
C PHE A 425 -16.45 -13.26 25.37
N GLY A 426 -15.34 -13.99 25.50
CA GLY A 426 -15.24 -15.19 26.33
C GLY A 426 -16.16 -16.34 25.91
N GLN A 427 -16.60 -16.36 24.65
CA GLN A 427 -17.49 -17.37 24.09
C GLN A 427 -16.74 -18.62 23.63
N LYS A 428 -17.37 -19.78 23.75
CA LYS A 428 -16.83 -21.04 23.24
C LYS A 428 -16.74 -21.01 21.71
N GLN A 429 -15.63 -21.50 21.17
CA GLN A 429 -15.46 -21.65 19.73
C GLN A 429 -16.24 -22.87 19.23
N PRO A 430 -16.89 -22.79 18.05
CA PRO A 430 -17.43 -23.97 17.38
C PRO A 430 -16.36 -25.04 17.15
N GLU A 431 -16.77 -26.30 17.14
CA GLU A 431 -15.86 -27.42 16.91
C GLU A 431 -15.16 -27.28 15.55
N GLY A 432 -13.85 -27.49 15.52
CA GLY A 432 -13.03 -27.38 14.30
C GLY A 432 -12.65 -25.95 13.89
N ALA A 433 -13.19 -24.90 14.51
CA ALA A 433 -12.86 -23.51 14.17
C ALA A 433 -11.37 -23.20 14.45
N LYS A 434 -10.69 -22.60 13.47
CA LYS A 434 -9.27 -22.24 13.57
C LYS A 434 -9.10 -20.71 13.51
N PRO A 435 -8.24 -20.10 14.33
CA PRO A 435 -7.97 -18.67 14.22
C PRO A 435 -7.24 -18.36 12.90
N LEU A 436 -7.44 -17.15 12.40
CA LEU A 436 -6.63 -16.61 11.30
C LEU A 436 -5.20 -16.33 11.78
N GLY A 437 -4.25 -16.38 10.83
CA GLY A 437 -2.84 -16.05 11.04
C GLY A 437 -2.50 -14.58 10.73
N VAL A 438 -1.20 -14.28 10.69
CA VAL A 438 -0.64 -12.97 10.31
C VAL A 438 -1.13 -11.87 11.27
N TRP A 439 -1.89 -10.87 10.81
CA TRP A 439 -2.28 -9.72 11.66
C TRP A 439 -3.60 -9.92 12.42
N ASP A 440 -4.26 -11.08 12.21
CA ASP A 440 -5.49 -11.48 12.90
C ASP A 440 -5.25 -12.58 13.96
N THR A 441 -4.00 -12.79 14.39
CA THR A 441 -3.68 -13.74 15.47
C THR A 441 -4.28 -13.31 16.81
N ARG A 442 -4.29 -14.24 17.78
CA ARG A 442 -4.83 -13.99 19.12
C ARG A 442 -4.14 -12.84 19.86
N ASP A 443 -2.86 -12.62 19.63
CA ASP A 443 -2.06 -11.63 20.35
C ASP A 443 -1.85 -10.32 19.58
N THR A 444 -2.24 -10.28 18.31
CA THR A 444 -2.09 -9.08 17.47
C THR A 444 -3.19 -8.05 17.73
N LYS A 445 -2.79 -6.79 17.80
CA LYS A 445 -3.64 -5.63 18.15
C LYS A 445 -4.55 -5.15 17.02
N LEU A 446 -4.33 -5.60 15.78
CA LEU A 446 -5.15 -5.27 14.60
C LEU A 446 -6.29 -6.27 14.34
N ARG A 447 -6.34 -7.39 15.08
CA ARG A 447 -7.29 -8.50 14.87
C ARG A 447 -8.75 -8.01 14.76
N GLY A 448 -9.52 -8.65 13.90
CA GLY A 448 -10.88 -8.25 13.49
C GLY A 448 -10.92 -7.50 12.16
N HIS A 449 -9.81 -6.98 11.66
CA HIS A 449 -9.81 -6.21 10.42
C HIS A 449 -10.12 -7.08 9.21
N ALA A 450 -9.61 -8.33 9.15
CA ALA A 450 -9.96 -9.27 8.09
C ALA A 450 -11.44 -9.62 8.08
N THR A 451 -12.09 -9.63 9.24
CA THR A 451 -13.54 -9.91 9.33
C THR A 451 -14.36 -8.84 8.62
N GLY A 452 -13.98 -7.58 8.78
CA GLY A 452 -14.63 -6.47 8.08
C GLY A 452 -14.45 -6.56 6.56
N HIS A 453 -13.21 -6.79 6.10
CA HIS A 453 -12.93 -7.03 4.68
C HIS A 453 -13.69 -8.24 4.13
N TYR A 454 -13.78 -9.31 4.92
CA TYR A 454 -14.51 -10.53 4.55
C TYR A 454 -16.01 -10.26 4.37
N LEU A 455 -16.64 -9.50 5.27
CA LEU A 455 -18.04 -9.07 5.15
C LEU A 455 -18.29 -8.30 3.83
N SER A 456 -17.44 -7.32 3.52
CA SER A 456 -17.52 -6.58 2.24
C SER A 456 -17.35 -7.51 1.04
N ALA A 457 -16.36 -8.41 1.08
CA ALA A 457 -16.08 -9.31 -0.03
C ALA A 457 -17.21 -10.32 -0.27
N ILE A 458 -17.81 -10.90 0.77
CA ILE A 458 -18.94 -11.83 0.60
C ILE A 458 -20.22 -11.10 0.17
N ALA A 459 -20.42 -9.84 0.56
CA ALA A 459 -21.52 -9.01 0.08
C ALA A 459 -21.36 -8.68 -1.42
N GLN A 460 -20.14 -8.31 -1.83
CA GLN A 460 -19.80 -8.05 -3.22
C GLN A 460 -19.91 -9.34 -4.06
N ALA A 461 -19.42 -10.48 -3.55
CA ALA A 461 -19.54 -11.79 -4.18
C ALA A 461 -21.00 -12.23 -4.34
N TYR A 462 -21.84 -12.07 -3.32
CA TYR A 462 -23.28 -12.34 -3.42
C TYR A 462 -23.94 -11.52 -4.54
N ALA A 463 -23.59 -10.23 -4.65
CA ALA A 463 -24.13 -9.34 -5.66
C ALA A 463 -23.60 -9.65 -7.07
N SER A 464 -22.33 -10.04 -7.22
CA SER A 464 -21.69 -10.26 -8.52
C SER A 464 -21.88 -11.67 -9.09
N THR A 465 -22.17 -12.66 -8.25
CA THR A 465 -22.35 -14.07 -8.67
C THR A 465 -23.77 -14.44 -9.07
N GLY A 466 -24.59 -13.47 -9.50
CA GLY A 466 -25.97 -13.74 -9.96
C GLY A 466 -26.08 -14.76 -11.10
N TYR A 467 -24.98 -15.01 -11.83
CA TYR A 467 -24.85 -16.03 -12.88
C TYR A 467 -24.72 -17.47 -12.35
N ASP A 468 -24.39 -17.66 -11.06
CA ASP A 468 -24.29 -18.96 -10.39
C ASP A 468 -25.09 -18.93 -9.08
N LYS A 469 -26.28 -19.55 -9.12
CA LYS A 469 -27.20 -19.54 -7.97
C LYS A 469 -26.69 -20.33 -6.78
N THR A 470 -25.83 -21.33 -6.98
CA THR A 470 -25.23 -22.11 -5.90
C THR A 470 -24.19 -21.28 -5.16
N LEU A 471 -23.31 -20.59 -5.89
CA LEU A 471 -22.36 -19.64 -5.30
C LEU A 471 -23.08 -18.48 -4.61
N GLN A 472 -24.09 -17.90 -5.26
CA GLN A 472 -24.88 -16.82 -4.67
C GLN A 472 -25.54 -17.25 -3.34
N ALA A 473 -26.13 -18.45 -3.29
CA ALA A 473 -26.73 -19.00 -2.06
C ALA A 473 -25.66 -19.27 -0.97
N ASN A 474 -24.49 -19.77 -1.35
CA ASN A 474 -23.36 -19.96 -0.43
C ASN A 474 -22.97 -18.64 0.26
N PHE A 475 -22.79 -17.56 -0.50
CA PHE A 475 -22.44 -16.26 0.05
C PHE A 475 -23.57 -15.63 0.87
N ALA A 476 -24.83 -15.83 0.48
CA ALA A 476 -25.99 -15.42 1.28
C ALA A 476 -25.97 -16.08 2.67
N ASN A 477 -25.78 -17.39 2.74
CA ASN A 477 -25.70 -18.13 4.00
C ASN A 477 -24.52 -17.67 4.87
N LYS A 478 -23.36 -17.39 4.26
CA LYS A 478 -22.21 -16.84 4.98
C LYS A 478 -22.50 -15.46 5.56
N MET A 479 -23.10 -14.55 4.78
CA MET A 479 -23.49 -13.22 5.27
C MET A 479 -24.45 -13.32 6.45
N GLU A 480 -25.50 -14.14 6.32
CA GLU A 480 -26.48 -14.33 7.38
C GLU A 480 -25.81 -14.85 8.66
N TYR A 481 -24.97 -15.88 8.54
CA TYR A 481 -24.27 -16.46 9.70
C TYR A 481 -23.34 -15.46 10.40
N MET A 482 -22.55 -14.71 9.61
CA MET A 482 -21.65 -13.68 10.12
C MET A 482 -22.43 -12.59 10.86
N VAL A 483 -23.48 -12.04 10.23
CA VAL A 483 -24.29 -10.96 10.80
C VAL A 483 -25.04 -11.42 12.04
N ASN A 484 -25.64 -12.61 12.03
CA ASN A 484 -26.35 -13.13 13.21
C ASN A 484 -25.40 -13.30 14.40
N THR A 485 -24.20 -13.87 14.19
CA THR A 485 -23.20 -14.00 15.27
C THR A 485 -22.76 -12.65 15.80
N LEU A 486 -22.41 -11.70 14.93
CA LEU A 486 -21.99 -10.36 15.35
C LEU A 486 -23.13 -9.62 16.06
N TYR A 487 -24.37 -9.78 15.58
CA TYR A 487 -25.54 -9.21 16.24
C TYR A 487 -25.69 -9.76 17.65
N GLU A 488 -25.68 -11.08 17.84
CA GLU A 488 -25.77 -11.71 19.16
C GLU A 488 -24.69 -11.22 20.13
N LEU A 489 -23.43 -11.16 19.69
CA LEU A 489 -22.33 -10.64 20.49
C LEU A 489 -22.52 -9.15 20.85
N SER A 490 -22.93 -8.33 19.89
CA SER A 490 -23.16 -6.89 20.12
C SER A 490 -24.25 -6.63 21.15
N GLN A 491 -25.21 -7.56 21.30
CA GLN A 491 -26.29 -7.44 22.27
C GLN A 491 -25.85 -7.70 23.71
N LEU A 492 -24.65 -8.25 23.93
CA LEU A 492 -24.10 -8.54 25.26
C LEU A 492 -23.42 -7.32 25.88
N SER A 493 -22.83 -6.44 25.06
CA SER A 493 -22.03 -5.32 25.55
C SER A 493 -22.85 -4.33 26.36
N GLY A 494 -22.35 -3.99 27.55
CA GLY A 494 -23.02 -3.03 28.44
C GLY A 494 -24.33 -3.55 29.05
N LYS A 495 -24.56 -4.87 29.10
CA LYS A 495 -25.69 -5.50 29.79
C LYS A 495 -25.21 -6.51 30.82
N GLY A 496 -25.84 -6.56 31.98
CA GLY A 496 -25.51 -7.53 33.04
C GLY A 496 -25.54 -8.98 32.55
N LYS A 497 -24.58 -9.78 33.01
CA LYS A 497 -24.48 -11.22 32.67
C LYS A 497 -25.73 -12.01 33.06
N GLU A 498 -26.37 -11.58 34.13
CA GLU A 498 -27.66 -12.06 34.62
C GLU A 498 -28.61 -10.87 34.78
N ALA A 499 -29.92 -11.12 34.76
CA ALA A 499 -30.92 -10.07 34.92
C ALA A 499 -30.73 -9.34 36.26
N GLY A 500 -30.54 -8.02 36.21
CA GLY A 500 -30.28 -7.18 37.39
C GLY A 500 -28.82 -7.15 37.87
N GLY A 501 -27.89 -7.85 37.21
CA GLY A 501 -26.47 -7.82 37.54
C GLY A 501 -25.81 -6.45 37.27
N ALA A 502 -24.76 -6.12 38.05
CA ALA A 502 -23.98 -4.90 37.86
C ALA A 502 -23.28 -4.88 36.49
N HIS A 503 -23.32 -3.74 35.82
CA HIS A 503 -22.79 -3.55 34.47
C HIS A 503 -22.52 -2.06 34.19
N VAL A 504 -21.78 -1.77 33.13
CA VAL A 504 -21.54 -0.41 32.64
C VAL A 504 -22.05 -0.30 31.22
N SER A 505 -23.20 0.34 31.06
CA SER A 505 -23.83 0.61 29.77
C SER A 505 -23.33 1.88 29.09
N ASP A 506 -22.81 2.84 29.85
CA ASP A 506 -22.27 4.10 29.31
C ASP A 506 -20.88 3.87 28.68
N PRO A 507 -20.72 4.07 27.36
CA PRO A 507 -19.44 3.99 26.68
C PRO A 507 -18.34 4.84 27.32
N VAL A 508 -18.60 5.98 27.95
CA VAL A 508 -17.53 6.80 28.56
C VAL A 508 -17.10 6.33 29.95
N ALA A 509 -17.91 5.50 30.61
CA ALA A 509 -17.67 5.02 31.97
C ALA A 509 -16.93 3.67 32.03
N VAL A 510 -16.52 3.11 30.89
CA VAL A 510 -15.83 1.80 30.80
C VAL A 510 -14.61 1.77 31.73
N PRO A 511 -14.58 0.91 32.77
CA PRO A 511 -13.47 0.85 33.72
C PRO A 511 -12.27 0.10 33.14
N PRO A 512 -11.06 0.22 33.74
CA PRO A 512 -9.97 -0.73 33.50
C PRO A 512 -10.41 -2.18 33.72
N GLY A 513 -9.71 -3.13 33.09
CA GLY A 513 -10.03 -4.55 33.22
C GLY A 513 -9.94 -5.05 34.67
N PRO A 514 -10.66 -6.15 35.02
CA PRO A 514 -10.62 -6.72 36.36
C PRO A 514 -9.18 -6.98 36.84
N GLY A 515 -8.85 -6.53 38.06
CA GLY A 515 -7.51 -6.68 38.64
C GLY A 515 -6.44 -5.73 38.10
N LYS A 516 -6.80 -4.79 37.21
CA LYS A 516 -5.87 -3.81 36.63
C LYS A 516 -6.13 -2.40 37.15
N SER A 517 -5.07 -1.66 37.44
CA SER A 517 -5.15 -0.25 37.85
C SER A 517 -5.23 0.73 36.68
N THR A 518 -4.91 0.29 35.46
CA THR A 518 -4.94 1.08 34.23
C THR A 518 -5.36 0.21 33.03
N TYR A 519 -5.70 0.86 31.91
CA TYR A 519 -5.95 0.20 30.63
C TYR A 519 -4.64 -0.31 30.04
N ASP A 520 -4.68 -1.49 29.44
CA ASP A 520 -3.59 -2.05 28.64
C ASP A 520 -4.16 -2.84 27.46
N SER A 521 -3.30 -3.12 26.50
CA SER A 521 -3.62 -3.84 25.26
C SER A 521 -3.07 -5.27 25.28
N ASP A 522 -3.02 -5.92 26.44
CA ASP A 522 -2.60 -7.31 26.57
C ASP A 522 -3.75 -8.25 26.15
N LEU A 523 -3.60 -8.85 24.98
CA LEU A 523 -4.59 -9.74 24.37
C LEU A 523 -4.27 -11.23 24.58
N SER A 524 -3.25 -11.55 25.39
CA SER A 524 -2.91 -12.94 25.69
C SER A 524 -4.02 -13.67 26.43
N ASP A 525 -4.12 -14.98 26.23
CA ASP A 525 -5.21 -15.82 26.79
C ASP A 525 -5.32 -15.71 28.33
N THR A 526 -4.22 -15.40 29.02
CA THR A 526 -4.19 -15.24 30.48
C THR A 526 -4.49 -13.83 30.97
N ALA A 527 -4.52 -12.82 30.10
CA ALA A 527 -4.59 -11.40 30.48
C ALA A 527 -5.71 -10.60 29.79
N ILE A 528 -6.28 -11.13 28.70
CA ILE A 528 -7.41 -10.50 28.01
C ILE A 528 -8.61 -10.41 28.95
N ARG A 529 -9.22 -9.22 29.02
CA ARG A 529 -10.49 -9.04 29.75
C ARG A 529 -11.66 -9.54 28.89
N ASN A 530 -12.65 -10.16 29.52
CA ASN A 530 -13.86 -10.70 28.88
C ASN A 530 -15.14 -10.23 29.60
N ASP A 531 -15.04 -9.17 30.41
CA ASP A 531 -16.12 -8.54 31.15
C ASP A 531 -16.98 -7.63 30.25
N TYR A 532 -17.49 -8.17 29.14
CA TYR A 532 -18.22 -7.42 28.10
C TYR A 532 -19.42 -6.63 28.62
N TRP A 533 -20.00 -7.04 29.75
CA TRP A 533 -21.05 -6.29 30.45
C TRP A 533 -20.59 -4.89 30.89
N ASN A 534 -19.28 -4.60 30.89
CA ASN A 534 -18.72 -3.30 31.26
C ASN A 534 -18.21 -2.46 30.06
N TRP A 535 -18.40 -2.91 28.82
CA TRP A 535 -17.79 -2.25 27.64
C TRP A 535 -18.64 -1.14 27.01
N GLY A 536 -19.78 -0.82 27.62
CA GLY A 536 -20.76 0.12 27.08
C GLY A 536 -21.67 -0.50 26.01
N THR A 537 -22.89 0.00 25.92
CA THR A 537 -23.88 -0.46 24.94
C THR A 537 -23.42 -0.15 23.52
N GLY A 538 -23.64 -1.11 22.59
CA GLY A 538 -23.31 -0.95 21.17
C GLY A 538 -21.86 -1.31 20.80
N PHE A 539 -20.98 -1.55 21.78
CA PHE A 539 -19.60 -1.96 21.50
C PHE A 539 -19.54 -3.36 20.89
N ILE A 540 -18.82 -3.50 19.78
CA ILE A 540 -18.37 -4.79 19.28
C ILE A 540 -17.06 -4.62 18.52
N SER A 541 -16.09 -5.46 18.85
CA SER A 541 -14.82 -5.60 18.14
C SER A 541 -14.24 -6.98 18.47
N ALA A 542 -13.20 -7.37 17.74
CA ALA A 542 -12.43 -8.58 18.02
C ALA A 542 -11.47 -8.41 19.22
N TYR A 543 -11.48 -7.28 19.92
CA TYR A 543 -10.75 -7.02 21.16
C TYR A 543 -11.54 -6.09 22.09
N PRO A 544 -11.21 -6.07 23.40
CA PRO A 544 -11.84 -5.16 24.38
C PRO A 544 -11.61 -3.67 24.06
N PRO A 545 -12.40 -2.74 24.63
CA PRO A 545 -12.37 -1.32 24.28
C PRO A 545 -11.07 -0.59 24.65
N ASP A 546 -10.19 -1.20 25.45
CA ASP A 546 -8.98 -0.60 26.03
C ASP A 546 -8.11 0.14 25.00
N GLN A 547 -7.91 -0.39 23.80
CA GLN A 547 -7.09 0.27 22.77
C GLN A 547 -7.64 1.65 22.36
N PHE A 548 -8.97 1.80 22.28
CA PHE A 548 -9.61 3.08 21.97
C PHE A 548 -9.33 4.09 23.09
N ILE A 549 -9.53 3.67 24.34
CA ILE A 549 -9.33 4.49 25.54
C ILE A 549 -7.85 4.87 25.71
N MET A 550 -6.94 3.96 25.39
CA MET A 550 -5.50 4.20 25.40
C MET A 550 -5.11 5.23 24.33
N LEU A 551 -5.67 5.14 23.12
CA LEU A 551 -5.42 6.13 22.06
C LEU A 551 -5.91 7.53 22.46
N GLU A 552 -7.07 7.64 23.09
CA GLU A 552 -7.58 8.90 23.65
C GLU A 552 -6.62 9.52 24.68
N LYS A 553 -5.83 8.67 25.36
CA LYS A 553 -4.79 9.05 26.33
C LYS A 553 -3.39 9.18 25.70
N GLY A 554 -3.27 9.13 24.37
CA GLY A 554 -2.02 9.35 23.65
C GLY A 554 -1.14 8.12 23.46
N ALA A 555 -1.70 6.90 23.58
CA ALA A 555 -0.95 5.69 23.25
C ALA A 555 -0.48 5.69 21.79
N ARG A 556 0.72 5.15 21.56
CA ARG A 556 1.38 5.10 20.26
C ARG A 556 1.31 3.69 19.67
N TYR A 557 1.65 3.58 18.39
CA TYR A 557 1.68 2.27 17.74
C TYR A 557 2.85 1.40 18.21
N GLY A 558 2.61 0.09 18.27
CA GLY A 558 3.61 -0.92 18.59
C GLY A 558 3.05 -2.14 19.31
N GLY A 559 3.92 -3.10 19.63
CA GLY A 559 3.54 -4.40 20.19
C GLY A 559 3.42 -4.46 21.71
N GLN A 560 3.91 -3.46 22.45
CA GLN A 560 3.94 -3.47 23.92
C GLN A 560 2.53 -3.33 24.53
N LYS A 561 2.40 -3.68 25.83
CA LYS A 561 1.10 -3.61 26.55
C LYS A 561 0.55 -2.19 26.70
N ASN A 562 1.41 -1.17 26.59
CA ASN A 562 1.03 0.25 26.64
C ASN A 562 0.94 0.89 25.24
N GLN A 563 0.98 0.09 24.17
CA GLN A 563 0.91 0.52 22.77
C GLN A 563 -0.32 -0.08 22.10
N VAL A 564 -0.80 0.53 21.03
CA VAL A 564 -2.02 0.11 20.32
C VAL A 564 -1.73 -0.16 18.84
N TRP A 565 -2.69 -0.70 18.08
CA TRP A 565 -2.57 -0.76 16.62
C TRP A 565 -3.90 -0.42 15.96
N ALA A 566 -3.96 0.81 15.40
CA ALA A 566 -5.03 1.31 14.54
C ALA A 566 -6.47 0.88 14.94
N PRO A 567 -6.94 1.15 16.18
CA PRO A 567 -8.19 0.58 16.66
C PRO A 567 -9.42 1.03 15.86
N TYR A 568 -9.42 2.29 15.40
CA TYR A 568 -10.49 2.82 14.55
C TYR A 568 -10.43 2.30 13.10
N TYR A 569 -9.25 1.90 12.59
CA TYR A 569 -9.15 1.22 11.29
C TYR A 569 -9.88 -0.12 11.30
N THR A 570 -9.69 -0.94 12.35
CA THR A 570 -10.39 -2.23 12.50
C THR A 570 -11.90 -1.99 12.54
N LEU A 571 -12.34 -1.01 13.34
CA LEU A 571 -13.77 -0.68 13.46
C LEU A 571 -14.36 -0.22 12.12
N HIS A 572 -13.62 0.60 11.36
CA HIS A 572 -14.02 1.00 10.01
C HIS A 572 -14.27 -0.21 9.11
N LYS A 573 -13.39 -1.22 9.09
CA LYS A 573 -13.61 -2.39 8.22
C LYS A 573 -14.89 -3.14 8.58
N ILE A 574 -15.14 -3.32 9.87
CA ILE A 574 -16.34 -4.02 10.36
C ILE A 574 -17.58 -3.22 9.97
N LEU A 575 -17.58 -1.91 10.19
CA LEU A 575 -18.67 -1.01 9.78
C LEU A 575 -18.90 -1.05 8.27
N ALA A 576 -17.85 -0.89 7.46
CA ALA A 576 -17.94 -0.92 6.01
C ALA A 576 -18.56 -2.25 5.53
N GLY A 577 -18.10 -3.38 6.06
CA GLY A 577 -18.63 -4.70 5.75
C GLY A 577 -20.10 -4.88 6.13
N LEU A 578 -20.52 -4.40 7.31
CA LEU A 578 -21.92 -4.46 7.73
C LEU A 578 -22.81 -3.58 6.84
N LEU A 579 -22.35 -2.39 6.45
CA LEU A 579 -23.07 -1.51 5.55
C LEU A 579 -23.17 -2.09 4.14
N ASP A 580 -22.10 -2.71 3.63
CA ASP A 580 -22.11 -3.40 2.34
C ASP A 580 -23.13 -4.55 2.34
N VAL A 581 -23.17 -5.36 3.41
CA VAL A 581 -24.19 -6.41 3.57
C VAL A 581 -25.60 -5.80 3.58
N TYR A 582 -25.82 -4.70 4.31
CA TYR A 582 -27.11 -4.02 4.35
C TYR A 582 -27.54 -3.50 2.98
N GLU A 583 -26.65 -2.81 2.26
CA GLU A 583 -26.98 -2.20 0.95
C GLU A 583 -27.29 -3.25 -0.11
N VAL A 584 -26.66 -4.44 -0.09
CA VAL A 584 -26.93 -5.50 -1.07
C VAL A 584 -28.11 -6.42 -0.72
N SER A 585 -28.45 -6.57 0.58
CA SER A 585 -29.44 -7.57 1.03
C SER A 585 -30.63 -6.99 1.81
N GLY A 586 -30.54 -5.76 2.30
CA GLY A 586 -31.51 -5.16 3.21
C GLY A 586 -31.46 -5.69 4.65
N ASN A 587 -30.43 -6.46 5.03
CA ASN A 587 -30.33 -7.10 6.35
C ASN A 587 -30.34 -6.08 7.51
N LYS A 588 -31.46 -6.01 8.24
CA LYS A 588 -31.67 -5.02 9.32
C LYS A 588 -30.82 -5.28 10.55
N LYS A 589 -30.40 -6.51 10.83
CA LYS A 589 -29.47 -6.79 11.92
C LYS A 589 -28.10 -6.20 11.63
N ALA A 590 -27.62 -6.29 10.38
CA ALA A 590 -26.35 -5.66 10.00
C ALA A 590 -26.38 -4.14 10.23
N LEU A 591 -27.46 -3.46 9.80
CA LEU A 591 -27.64 -2.04 10.07
C LEU A 591 -27.75 -1.73 11.57
N ALA A 592 -28.43 -2.58 12.35
CA ALA A 592 -28.56 -2.39 13.80
C ALA A 592 -27.20 -2.50 14.52
N VAL A 593 -26.35 -3.47 14.15
CA VAL A 593 -24.98 -3.57 14.68
C VAL A 593 -24.18 -2.33 14.30
N ALA A 594 -24.21 -1.91 13.03
CA ALA A 594 -23.50 -0.73 12.58
C ALA A 594 -23.95 0.55 13.32
N THR A 595 -25.26 0.71 13.53
CA THR A 595 -25.84 1.83 14.31
C THR A 595 -25.32 1.83 15.74
N GLY A 596 -25.37 0.69 16.43
CA GLY A 596 -24.86 0.57 17.80
C GLY A 596 -23.36 0.88 17.91
N MET A 597 -22.56 0.43 16.94
CA MET A 597 -21.13 0.78 16.86
C MET A 597 -20.93 2.29 16.67
N GLY A 598 -21.69 2.90 15.75
CA GLY A 598 -21.66 4.34 15.49
C GLY A 598 -22.03 5.17 16.72
N ASP A 599 -23.09 4.77 17.44
CA ASP A 599 -23.53 5.41 18.68
C ASP A 599 -22.49 5.30 19.81
N TRP A 600 -21.84 4.14 19.94
CA TRP A 600 -20.75 3.94 20.90
C TRP A 600 -19.58 4.90 20.61
N VAL A 601 -19.18 5.00 19.33
CA VAL A 601 -18.11 5.91 18.88
C VAL A 601 -18.49 7.37 19.12
N TYR A 602 -19.71 7.77 18.72
CA TYR A 602 -20.20 9.13 18.94
C TYR A 602 -20.17 9.51 20.41
N THR A 603 -20.66 8.62 21.28
CA THR A 603 -20.74 8.87 22.73
C THR A 603 -19.37 9.13 23.32
N ARG A 604 -18.34 8.40 22.89
CA ARG A 604 -16.96 8.62 23.35
C ARG A 604 -16.33 9.86 22.74
N LEU A 605 -16.25 9.92 21.40
CA LEU A 605 -15.50 10.98 20.71
C LEU A 605 -16.11 12.36 20.94
N SER A 606 -17.43 12.47 21.13
CA SER A 606 -18.10 13.75 21.41
C SER A 606 -17.73 14.38 22.76
N LYS A 607 -17.07 13.64 23.66
CA LYS A 607 -16.57 14.14 24.95
C LYS A 607 -15.10 14.57 24.90
N LEU A 608 -14.39 14.28 23.81
CA LEU A 608 -12.96 14.59 23.71
C LEU A 608 -12.74 16.04 23.29
N PRO A 609 -11.75 16.73 23.88
CA PRO A 609 -11.31 18.03 23.40
C PRO A 609 -10.81 17.94 21.95
N THR A 610 -11.03 18.99 21.16
CA THR A 610 -10.55 19.08 19.77
C THR A 610 -9.04 18.82 19.65
N ASP A 611 -8.23 19.35 20.57
CA ASP A 611 -6.78 19.11 20.58
C ASP A 611 -6.42 17.63 20.75
N THR A 612 -7.23 16.86 21.48
CA THR A 612 -7.04 15.42 21.63
C THR A 612 -7.32 14.71 20.32
N LEU A 613 -8.43 15.04 19.64
CA LEU A 613 -8.75 14.50 18.31
C LEU A 613 -7.65 14.81 17.29
N ILE A 614 -7.16 16.06 17.27
CA ILE A 614 -6.04 16.47 16.41
C ILE A 614 -4.80 15.61 16.70
N ARG A 615 -4.42 15.41 17.96
CA ARG A 615 -3.26 14.55 18.29
C ARG A 615 -3.47 13.11 17.86
N MET A 616 -4.66 12.54 18.09
CA MET A 616 -5.00 11.17 17.71
C MET A 616 -4.82 10.97 16.20
N TRP A 617 -5.50 11.76 15.37
CA TRP A 617 -5.53 11.58 13.91
C TRP A 617 -4.20 11.88 13.21
N ASN A 618 -3.30 12.62 13.87
CA ASN A 618 -1.95 12.87 13.39
C ASN A 618 -0.91 11.84 13.88
N THR A 619 -1.30 10.90 14.73
CA THR A 619 -0.38 9.86 15.23
C THR A 619 -0.19 8.77 14.18
N TYR A 620 1.07 8.44 13.87
CA TYR A 620 1.45 7.38 12.93
C TYR A 620 0.87 6.03 13.38
N ILE A 621 0.06 5.41 12.49
CA ILE A 621 -0.62 4.11 12.62
C ILE A 621 -1.58 3.96 13.81
N ALA A 622 -1.21 4.33 15.04
CA ALA A 622 -2.13 4.30 16.17
C ALA A 622 -3.34 5.21 15.95
N GLY A 623 -3.13 6.35 15.29
CA GLY A 623 -4.17 7.28 14.86
C GLY A 623 -4.90 6.89 13.58
N GLU A 624 -4.55 5.77 12.95
CA GLU A 624 -5.19 5.34 11.71
C GLU A 624 -6.64 4.91 11.98
N PHE A 625 -7.57 5.59 11.30
CA PHE A 625 -9.00 5.31 11.38
C PHE A 625 -9.58 4.80 10.05
N GLY A 626 -8.74 4.56 9.03
CA GLY A 626 -9.20 4.24 7.69
C GLY A 626 -10.25 5.26 7.19
N GLY A 627 -11.41 4.79 6.73
CA GLY A 627 -12.55 5.59 6.29
C GLY A 627 -13.66 5.66 7.33
N MET A 628 -13.36 5.82 8.63
CA MET A 628 -14.42 6.03 9.64
C MET A 628 -15.33 7.22 9.28
N ASN A 629 -14.76 8.33 8.80
CA ASN A 629 -15.54 9.46 8.31
C ASN A 629 -16.45 9.08 7.11
N GLU A 630 -15.97 8.22 6.21
CA GLU A 630 -16.77 7.69 5.10
C GLU A 630 -17.98 6.88 5.60
N VAL A 631 -17.76 5.86 6.44
CA VAL A 631 -18.84 4.98 6.88
C VAL A 631 -19.87 5.71 7.74
N MET A 632 -19.45 6.68 8.56
CA MET A 632 -20.37 7.51 9.33
C MET A 632 -21.19 8.46 8.44
N ALA A 633 -20.59 9.02 7.39
CA ALA A 633 -21.34 9.81 6.39
C ALA A 633 -22.31 8.93 5.56
N ARG A 634 -21.90 7.71 5.20
CA ARG A 634 -22.77 6.70 4.56
C ARG A 634 -23.95 6.33 5.46
N MET A 635 -23.71 6.13 6.77
CA MET A 635 -24.78 5.86 7.72
C MET A 635 -25.78 7.02 7.77
N TYR A 636 -25.32 8.27 7.85
CA TYR A 636 -26.22 9.43 7.85
C TYR A 636 -27.09 9.47 6.59
N ARG A 637 -26.53 9.13 5.42
CA ARG A 637 -27.28 9.00 4.16
C ARG A 637 -28.36 7.91 4.23
N ILE A 638 -28.14 6.84 4.98
CA ILE A 638 -29.05 5.70 5.14
C ILE A 638 -30.13 5.96 6.19
N THR A 639 -29.78 6.54 7.34
CA THR A 639 -30.65 6.64 8.52
C THR A 639 -31.27 8.03 8.72
N GLY A 640 -30.61 9.09 8.22
CA GLY A 640 -30.94 10.48 8.52
C GLY A 640 -30.53 10.96 9.92
N ASN A 641 -29.84 10.15 10.73
CA ASN A 641 -29.46 10.51 12.09
C ASN A 641 -28.29 11.51 12.12
N SER A 642 -28.56 12.75 12.54
CA SER A 642 -27.55 13.83 12.57
C SER A 642 -26.31 13.53 13.43
N ASN A 643 -26.39 12.64 14.42
CA ASN A 643 -25.24 12.26 15.22
C ASN A 643 -24.19 11.49 14.40
N GLU A 644 -24.60 10.76 13.37
CA GLU A 644 -23.68 10.04 12.49
C GLU A 644 -22.86 11.02 11.65
N LEU A 645 -23.50 12.07 11.11
CA LEU A 645 -22.78 13.15 10.41
C LEU A 645 -21.82 13.89 11.35
N LYS A 646 -22.25 14.24 12.58
CA LYS A 646 -21.36 14.84 13.58
C LYS A 646 -20.17 13.92 13.87
N THR A 647 -20.40 12.60 13.93
CA THR A 647 -19.32 11.62 14.14
C THR A 647 -18.36 11.59 12.97
N ALA A 648 -18.83 11.62 11.73
CA ALA A 648 -17.97 11.75 10.55
C ALA A 648 -17.02 12.96 10.67
N GLN A 649 -17.55 14.10 11.14
CA GLN A 649 -16.77 15.34 11.34
C GLN A 649 -15.79 15.24 12.53
N LEU A 650 -16.07 14.45 13.56
CA LEU A 650 -15.11 14.19 14.65
C LEU A 650 -13.86 13.42 14.17
N PHE A 651 -13.94 12.74 13.01
CA PHE A 651 -12.82 12.09 12.34
C PHE A 651 -12.10 13.01 11.34
N ASP A 652 -12.46 14.29 11.22
CA ASP A 652 -11.72 15.20 10.36
C ASP A 652 -10.27 15.32 10.83
N ASN A 653 -9.34 14.97 9.94
CA ASN A 653 -7.93 15.19 10.17
C ASN A 653 -7.61 16.67 9.93
N ILE A 654 -7.98 17.51 10.90
CA ILE A 654 -7.94 18.98 10.80
C ILE A 654 -6.61 19.49 10.24
N ARG A 655 -5.48 18.94 10.70
CA ARG A 655 -4.15 19.34 10.22
C ARG A 655 -3.98 19.09 8.72
N VAL A 656 -4.29 17.88 8.24
CA VAL A 656 -4.07 17.52 6.82
C VAL A 656 -5.12 18.17 5.92
N PHE A 657 -6.39 18.18 6.36
CA PHE A 657 -7.52 18.66 5.57
C PHE A 657 -7.61 20.18 5.53
N PHE A 658 -7.44 20.83 6.68
CA PHE A 658 -7.76 22.24 6.87
C PHE A 658 -6.56 23.07 7.37
N GLY A 659 -5.43 22.43 7.69
CA GLY A 659 -4.24 23.08 8.24
C GLY A 659 -4.33 23.29 9.76
N ASP A 660 -5.44 23.89 10.22
CA ASP A 660 -5.72 24.20 11.61
C ASP A 660 -7.23 24.31 11.87
N VAL A 661 -7.61 24.56 13.13
CA VAL A 661 -9.01 24.72 13.57
C VAL A 661 -9.73 25.94 12.95
N ALA A 662 -8.98 26.89 12.38
CA ALA A 662 -9.52 28.05 11.67
C ALA A 662 -9.64 27.80 10.15
N HIS A 663 -9.27 26.61 9.69
CA HIS A 663 -9.27 26.21 8.29
C HIS A 663 -8.42 27.12 7.39
N SER A 664 -7.28 27.58 7.92
CA SER A 664 -6.41 28.54 7.23
C SER A 664 -5.59 27.93 6.07
N GLY A 665 -5.57 26.60 5.93
CA GLY A 665 -4.72 25.91 4.96
C GLY A 665 -5.16 24.48 4.64
N GLY A 666 -4.20 23.57 4.59
CA GLY A 666 -4.44 22.15 4.27
C GLY A 666 -4.90 21.87 2.84
N LEU A 667 -5.30 20.62 2.60
CA LEU A 667 -5.78 20.16 1.30
C LEU A 667 -6.98 20.96 0.79
N ALA A 668 -7.84 21.48 1.66
CA ALA A 668 -8.96 22.35 1.29
C ALA A 668 -8.51 23.62 0.56
N LYS A 669 -7.28 24.09 0.81
CA LYS A 669 -6.65 25.26 0.19
C LYS A 669 -5.51 24.89 -0.76
N ASN A 670 -5.48 23.65 -1.23
CA ASN A 670 -4.45 23.09 -2.12
C ASN A 670 -3.03 23.07 -1.52
N VAL A 671 -2.92 23.10 -0.19
CA VAL A 671 -1.66 22.92 0.55
C VAL A 671 -1.38 21.43 0.71
N ASP A 672 -0.19 21.01 0.29
CA ASP A 672 0.25 19.63 0.39
C ASP A 672 0.88 19.35 1.77
N LEU A 673 0.05 18.81 2.67
CA LEU A 673 0.45 18.43 4.03
C LEU A 673 0.57 16.91 4.23
N PHE A 674 0.49 16.11 3.17
CA PHE A 674 0.64 14.65 3.25
C PHE A 674 2.03 14.14 2.84
N ARG A 675 2.98 15.05 2.59
CA ARG A 675 4.40 14.78 2.37
C ARG A 675 4.97 13.87 3.46
N GLY A 676 5.55 12.74 3.07
CA GLY A 676 6.17 11.81 4.02
C GLY A 676 5.19 11.00 4.90
N LEU A 677 3.89 11.20 4.75
CA LEU A 677 2.90 10.48 5.55
C LEU A 677 2.63 9.08 4.98
N HIS A 678 2.20 8.16 5.85
CA HIS A 678 1.80 6.81 5.45
C HIS A 678 0.62 6.89 4.47
N ALA A 679 0.78 6.36 3.27
CA ALA A 679 -0.17 6.59 2.18
C ALA A 679 -1.55 6.02 2.48
N ASN A 680 -1.61 4.72 2.81
CA ASN A 680 -2.88 4.05 3.03
C ASN A 680 -3.59 4.44 4.34
N GLN A 681 -2.91 5.09 5.29
CA GLN A 681 -3.54 5.69 6.47
C GLN A 681 -4.39 6.91 6.06
N HIS A 682 -3.94 7.68 5.05
CA HIS A 682 -4.51 8.97 4.70
C HIS A 682 -5.46 8.93 3.49
N ILE A 683 -5.21 8.07 2.48
CA ILE A 683 -6.08 7.98 1.29
C ILE A 683 -7.55 7.66 1.67
N PRO A 684 -7.85 6.69 2.56
CA PRO A 684 -9.24 6.42 2.98
C PRO A 684 -9.90 7.59 3.71
N GLN A 685 -9.13 8.40 4.44
CA GLN A 685 -9.67 9.60 5.09
C GLN A 685 -10.14 10.60 4.01
N VAL A 686 -9.36 10.75 2.95
CA VAL A 686 -9.70 11.59 1.80
C VAL A 686 -10.91 11.03 1.05
N VAL A 687 -11.04 9.72 0.91
CA VAL A 687 -12.28 9.09 0.39
C VAL A 687 -13.49 9.47 1.25
N GLY A 688 -13.35 9.48 2.58
CA GLY A 688 -14.44 9.93 3.45
C GLY A 688 -14.80 11.41 3.30
N SER A 689 -13.87 12.27 2.85
CA SER A 689 -14.19 13.67 2.56
C SER A 689 -15.18 13.80 1.40
N ILE A 690 -15.03 13.05 0.30
CA ILE A 690 -15.96 13.14 -0.85
C ILE A 690 -17.35 12.59 -0.50
N GLU A 691 -17.45 11.56 0.35
CA GLU A 691 -18.75 11.10 0.87
C GLU A 691 -19.37 12.12 1.84
N THR A 692 -18.56 12.78 2.67
CA THR A 692 -19.04 13.87 3.54
C THR A 692 -19.54 15.06 2.70
N TYR A 693 -18.89 15.37 1.58
CA TYR A 693 -19.38 16.36 0.62
C TYR A 693 -20.74 15.96 0.04
N ARG A 694 -20.93 14.68 -0.32
CA ARG A 694 -22.20 14.17 -0.86
C ARG A 694 -23.40 14.52 0.03
N VAL A 695 -23.22 14.47 1.35
CA VAL A 695 -24.32 14.66 2.31
C VAL A 695 -24.39 16.07 2.91
N THR A 696 -23.33 16.87 2.81
CA THR A 696 -23.27 18.24 3.36
C THR A 696 -23.31 19.36 2.32
N ASN A 697 -22.89 19.07 1.08
CA ASN A 697 -22.55 20.06 0.07
C ASN A 697 -21.50 21.11 0.52
N ASN A 698 -20.70 20.84 1.56
CA ASN A 698 -19.64 21.77 1.98
C ASN A 698 -18.46 21.73 0.98
N PRO A 699 -18.17 22.83 0.25
CA PRO A 699 -17.16 22.87 -0.79
C PRO A 699 -15.74 22.46 -0.36
N GLU A 700 -15.38 22.63 0.91
CA GLU A 700 -14.04 22.31 1.39
C GLU A 700 -13.74 20.81 1.30
N TYR A 701 -14.73 19.96 1.59
CA TYR A 701 -14.58 18.50 1.47
C TYR A 701 -14.36 18.05 0.02
N TYR A 702 -15.07 18.65 -0.95
CA TYR A 702 -14.79 18.38 -2.38
C TYR A 702 -13.37 18.81 -2.75
N LYS A 703 -12.94 20.01 -2.31
CA LYS A 703 -11.60 20.53 -2.58
C LYS A 703 -10.51 19.64 -1.98
N ILE A 704 -10.72 19.07 -0.79
CA ILE A 704 -9.79 18.12 -0.18
C ILE A 704 -9.58 16.91 -1.09
N ALA A 705 -10.67 16.26 -1.51
CA ALA A 705 -10.63 15.10 -2.40
C ALA A 705 -9.97 15.41 -3.75
N ASP A 706 -10.38 16.49 -4.40
CA ASP A 706 -9.89 16.85 -5.74
C ASP A 706 -8.42 17.32 -5.72
N ASN A 707 -8.03 18.15 -4.75
CA ASN A 707 -6.63 18.60 -4.62
C ASN A 707 -5.70 17.43 -4.28
N PHE A 708 -6.12 16.53 -3.39
CA PHE A 708 -5.35 15.35 -3.06
C PHE A 708 -5.14 14.45 -4.27
N TRP A 709 -6.22 14.11 -4.99
CA TRP A 709 -6.14 13.26 -6.18
C TRP A 709 -5.21 13.87 -7.23
N TYR A 710 -5.36 15.17 -7.50
CA TYR A 710 -4.52 15.88 -8.47
C TYR A 710 -3.04 15.79 -8.10
N LYS A 711 -2.69 16.08 -6.84
CA LYS A 711 -1.30 16.02 -6.38
C LYS A 711 -0.76 14.59 -6.40
N ALA A 712 -1.52 13.62 -5.88
CA ALA A 712 -1.11 12.22 -5.85
C ALA A 712 -0.76 11.70 -7.26
N VAL A 713 -1.62 11.94 -8.24
CA VAL A 713 -1.42 11.48 -9.63
C VAL A 713 -0.26 12.20 -10.32
N ASN A 714 -0.04 13.49 -10.05
CA ASN A 714 0.96 14.28 -10.78
C ASN A 714 2.34 14.34 -10.10
N GLU A 715 2.43 14.12 -8.79
CA GLU A 715 3.64 14.37 -8.01
C GLU A 715 4.16 13.12 -7.27
N TYR A 716 3.34 12.06 -7.15
CA TYR A 716 3.64 10.88 -6.31
C TYR A 716 3.45 9.52 -6.99
N MET A 717 2.85 9.49 -8.19
CA MET A 717 2.41 8.27 -8.83
C MET A 717 3.52 7.62 -9.67
N TYR A 718 3.71 6.31 -9.51
CA TYR A 718 4.49 5.47 -10.42
C TYR A 718 3.66 5.08 -11.66
N SER A 719 4.31 4.69 -12.76
CA SER A 719 3.67 4.45 -14.06
C SER A 719 2.57 3.38 -14.04
N ILE A 720 2.62 2.44 -13.08
CA ILE A 720 1.56 1.44 -12.86
C ILE A 720 0.25 2.03 -12.30
N GLY A 721 0.24 3.29 -11.87
CA GLY A 721 -0.89 3.96 -11.21
C GLY A 721 -0.84 3.91 -9.67
N GLY A 722 0.21 3.33 -9.09
CA GLY A 722 0.41 3.22 -7.65
C GLY A 722 1.17 4.39 -7.03
N VAL A 723 1.08 4.48 -5.71
CA VAL A 723 1.79 5.46 -4.86
C VAL A 723 2.42 4.71 -3.67
N ALA A 724 3.22 5.43 -2.88
CA ALA A 724 4.08 4.91 -1.82
C ALA A 724 5.31 4.13 -2.32
N GLY A 725 6.42 4.29 -1.60
CA GLY A 725 7.71 3.71 -1.95
C GLY A 725 8.89 4.58 -1.53
N ALA A 726 8.71 5.37 -0.46
CA ALA A 726 9.64 6.41 -0.05
C ALA A 726 10.90 5.84 0.59
N ARG A 727 12.05 6.35 0.15
CA ARG A 727 13.34 6.29 0.85
C ARG A 727 13.49 7.45 1.82
N ASN A 728 12.81 8.56 1.55
CA ASN A 728 12.73 9.70 2.44
C ASN A 728 11.26 10.13 2.63
N PRO A 729 10.66 9.89 3.81
CA PRO A 729 11.23 9.15 4.93
C PRO A 729 11.50 7.69 4.56
N ASN A 730 12.36 6.99 5.31
CA ASN A 730 12.69 5.60 5.00
C ASN A 730 11.56 4.65 5.42
N ASN A 731 10.48 4.65 4.65
CA ASN A 731 9.33 3.77 4.80
C ASN A 731 8.64 3.61 3.43
N ALA A 732 8.61 2.38 2.92
CA ALA A 732 8.01 2.03 1.65
C ALA A 732 6.49 2.25 1.60
N GLU A 733 5.82 2.38 2.75
CA GLU A 733 4.38 2.65 2.86
C GLU A 733 4.05 4.15 2.86
N CYS A 734 5.07 5.02 2.90
CA CYS A 734 4.90 6.47 2.88
C CYS A 734 4.98 7.07 1.48
N PHE A 735 4.30 8.21 1.31
CA PHE A 735 4.61 9.17 0.26
C PHE A 735 6.03 9.72 0.42
N ILE A 736 6.66 10.12 -0.68
CA ILE A 736 7.96 10.83 -0.60
C ILE A 736 7.79 12.18 0.11
N ALA A 737 8.81 12.62 0.84
CA ALA A 737 8.78 13.91 1.55
C ALA A 737 8.86 15.10 0.59
N GLN A 738 9.44 14.91 -0.60
CA GLN A 738 9.61 15.95 -1.61
C GLN A 738 8.79 15.59 -2.86
N PRO A 739 7.67 16.29 -3.14
CA PRO A 739 6.82 15.99 -4.29
C PRO A 739 7.59 16.07 -5.61
N GLY A 740 7.22 15.24 -6.58
CA GLY A 740 7.82 15.25 -7.92
C GLY A 740 9.27 14.77 -7.98
N THR A 741 9.74 14.04 -6.96
CA THR A 741 11.13 13.53 -6.90
C THR A 741 11.19 12.01 -6.71
N LEU A 742 10.41 11.24 -7.48
CA LEU A 742 10.32 9.78 -7.34
C LEU A 742 11.66 9.09 -7.60
N TYR A 743 12.48 9.56 -8.54
CA TYR A 743 13.79 8.98 -8.79
C TYR A 743 14.73 9.16 -7.60
N GLU A 744 14.76 10.38 -7.06
CA GLU A 744 15.64 10.72 -5.94
C GLU A 744 15.17 10.11 -4.61
N ASN A 745 13.87 10.22 -4.30
CA ASN A 745 13.32 9.93 -2.97
C ASN A 745 12.38 8.72 -2.93
N GLY A 746 12.00 8.15 -4.07
CA GLY A 746 11.17 6.94 -4.17
C GLY A 746 12.00 5.67 -4.38
N PHE A 747 11.38 4.60 -4.90
CA PHE A 747 12.04 3.32 -5.25
C PHE A 747 12.78 2.66 -4.07
N ALA A 748 12.21 2.72 -2.86
CA ALA A 748 12.79 2.14 -1.65
C ALA A 748 13.02 0.62 -1.77
N ALA A 749 14.19 0.11 -1.37
CA ALA A 749 14.47 -1.34 -1.45
C ALA A 749 13.43 -2.22 -0.72
N GLY A 750 12.75 -1.70 0.32
CA GLY A 750 11.68 -2.38 1.06
C GLY A 750 10.32 -2.50 0.33
N GLY A 751 10.23 -2.06 -0.92
CA GLY A 751 9.02 -2.15 -1.75
C GLY A 751 8.56 -0.81 -2.32
N GLN A 752 7.67 -0.86 -3.31
CA GLN A 752 6.92 0.27 -3.82
C GLN A 752 5.47 -0.14 -4.02
N ASN A 753 4.57 0.83 -4.18
CA ASN A 753 3.19 0.60 -4.59
C ASN A 753 2.47 -0.42 -3.69
N GLU A 754 2.17 -0.01 -2.46
CA GLU A 754 1.27 -0.81 -1.62
C GLU A 754 -0.08 -0.97 -2.34
N THR A 755 -0.55 -2.20 -2.55
CA THR A 755 -1.76 -2.50 -3.33
C THR A 755 -3.00 -1.80 -2.76
N CYS A 756 -3.12 -1.69 -1.43
CA CYS A 756 -4.22 -0.96 -0.77
C CYS A 756 -4.32 0.50 -1.20
N ALA A 757 -3.18 1.17 -1.43
CA ALA A 757 -3.16 2.57 -1.80
C ALA A 757 -3.83 2.78 -3.16
N THR A 758 -3.54 1.91 -4.14
CA THR A 758 -4.22 1.96 -5.44
C THR A 758 -5.69 1.57 -5.34
N TYR A 759 -6.05 0.56 -4.54
CA TYR A 759 -7.45 0.25 -4.28
C TYR A 759 -8.25 1.48 -3.82
N ASN A 760 -7.73 2.22 -2.83
CA ASN A 760 -8.41 3.40 -2.30
C ASN A 760 -8.34 4.59 -3.28
N MET A 761 -7.27 4.73 -4.07
CA MET A 761 -7.22 5.75 -5.13
C MET A 761 -8.23 5.47 -6.24
N LEU A 762 -8.45 4.22 -6.64
CA LEU A 762 -9.50 3.86 -7.59
C LEU A 762 -10.89 4.19 -7.04
N LYS A 763 -11.13 3.92 -5.75
CA LYS A 763 -12.37 4.31 -5.06
C LYS A 763 -12.58 5.83 -5.10
N LEU A 764 -11.58 6.61 -4.66
CA LEU A 764 -11.61 8.08 -4.71
C LEU A 764 -11.87 8.61 -6.12
N THR A 765 -11.23 8.01 -7.12
CA THR A 765 -11.36 8.38 -8.53
C THR A 765 -12.79 8.16 -9.04
N GLY A 766 -13.38 6.99 -8.74
CA GLY A 766 -14.76 6.69 -9.05
C GLY A 766 -15.74 7.66 -8.40
N ASP A 767 -15.52 7.98 -7.12
CA ASP A 767 -16.36 8.91 -6.37
C ASP A 767 -16.29 10.33 -6.92
N LEU A 768 -15.08 10.86 -7.21
CA LEU A 768 -14.91 12.16 -7.86
C LEU A 768 -15.61 12.21 -9.22
N PHE A 769 -15.53 11.13 -9.99
CA PHE A 769 -16.17 11.05 -11.31
C PHE A 769 -17.71 11.13 -11.24
N LEU A 770 -18.32 10.72 -10.12
CA LEU A 770 -19.77 10.87 -9.93
C LEU A 770 -20.22 12.34 -9.87
N PHE A 771 -19.35 13.25 -9.42
CA PHE A 771 -19.60 14.68 -9.34
C PHE A 771 -19.13 15.42 -10.59
N ASP A 772 -17.93 15.09 -11.06
CA ASP A 772 -17.33 15.73 -12.23
C ASP A 772 -16.72 14.70 -13.20
N PRO A 773 -17.46 14.32 -14.27
CA PRO A 773 -17.09 13.22 -15.15
C PRO A 773 -15.98 13.60 -16.14
N ARG A 774 -14.77 13.80 -15.62
CA ARG A 774 -13.55 14.11 -16.37
C ARG A 774 -12.90 12.81 -16.88
N ALA A 775 -12.45 12.80 -18.13
CA ALA A 775 -11.80 11.63 -18.73
C ALA A 775 -10.48 11.25 -18.03
N GLU A 776 -9.72 12.22 -17.52
CA GLU A 776 -8.46 11.96 -16.79
C GLU A 776 -8.63 11.07 -15.55
N LEU A 777 -9.81 11.13 -14.90
CA LEU A 777 -10.14 10.24 -13.79
C LEU A 777 -10.23 8.80 -14.29
N MET A 778 -10.92 8.55 -15.41
CA MET A 778 -11.08 7.20 -15.95
C MET A 778 -9.86 6.70 -16.73
N ASP A 779 -9.00 7.59 -17.21
CA ASP A 779 -7.66 7.23 -17.70
C ASP A 779 -6.77 6.73 -16.55
N TYR A 780 -6.80 7.40 -15.38
CA TYR A 780 -6.15 6.90 -14.18
C TYR A 780 -6.76 5.57 -13.71
N TYR A 781 -8.09 5.45 -13.72
CA TYR A 781 -8.78 4.22 -13.31
C TYR A 781 -8.35 3.04 -14.18
N GLU A 782 -8.34 3.20 -15.51
CA GLU A 782 -7.85 2.19 -16.45
C GLU A 782 -6.38 1.82 -16.14
N ARG A 783 -5.52 2.82 -15.92
CA ARG A 783 -4.10 2.59 -15.62
C ARG A 783 -3.90 1.77 -14.34
N GLY A 784 -4.50 2.17 -13.22
CA GLY A 784 -4.37 1.47 -11.95
C GLY A 784 -5.01 0.08 -11.97
N LEU A 785 -6.12 -0.09 -12.69
CA LEU A 785 -6.81 -1.38 -12.83
C LEU A 785 -5.95 -2.39 -13.60
N TYR A 786 -5.54 -2.06 -14.82
CA TYR A 786 -4.80 -2.99 -15.68
C TYR A 786 -3.36 -3.23 -15.20
N ASN A 787 -2.68 -2.20 -14.72
CA ASN A 787 -1.23 -2.26 -14.51
C ASN A 787 -0.83 -2.49 -13.06
N HIS A 788 -1.73 -2.30 -12.09
CA HIS A 788 -1.46 -2.58 -10.69
C HIS A 788 -2.42 -3.63 -10.12
N ILE A 789 -3.74 -3.41 -10.14
CA ILE A 789 -4.70 -4.36 -9.54
C ILE A 789 -4.62 -5.73 -10.21
N LEU A 790 -4.69 -5.82 -11.54
CA LEU A 790 -4.54 -7.12 -12.22
C LEU A 790 -3.15 -7.74 -12.02
N ALA A 791 -2.10 -6.91 -12.01
CA ALA A 791 -0.73 -7.37 -11.81
C ALA A 791 -0.43 -7.85 -10.38
N SER A 792 -1.26 -7.48 -9.41
CA SER A 792 -1.11 -7.83 -8.00
C SER A 792 -1.56 -9.26 -7.66
N VAL A 793 -2.17 -9.99 -8.59
CA VAL A 793 -2.71 -11.35 -8.37
C VAL A 793 -1.73 -12.39 -8.90
N ALA A 794 -1.59 -13.50 -8.18
CA ALA A 794 -0.74 -14.62 -8.58
C ALA A 794 -1.30 -15.38 -9.80
N GLU A 795 -0.42 -16.09 -10.50
CA GLU A 795 -0.77 -16.80 -11.73
C GLU A 795 -1.85 -17.86 -11.51
N ASN A 796 -1.69 -18.70 -10.48
CA ASN A 796 -2.50 -19.91 -10.32
C ASN A 796 -3.31 -19.96 -9.01
N SER A 797 -3.34 -18.88 -8.23
CA SER A 797 -4.02 -18.85 -6.92
C SER A 797 -4.53 -17.43 -6.61
N PRO A 798 -5.39 -17.24 -5.59
CA PRO A 798 -5.80 -15.90 -5.15
C PRO A 798 -4.73 -15.20 -4.30
N ALA A 799 -3.51 -15.74 -4.22
CA ALA A 799 -2.42 -15.03 -3.55
C ALA A 799 -2.18 -13.68 -4.21
N ASN A 800 -1.80 -12.68 -3.41
CA ASN A 800 -1.66 -11.31 -3.90
C ASN A 800 -0.43 -10.60 -3.32
N THR A 801 0.01 -9.56 -4.02
CA THR A 801 1.13 -8.71 -3.60
C THR A 801 0.72 -7.77 -2.48
N TYR A 802 1.65 -7.51 -1.55
CA TYR A 802 1.57 -6.37 -0.63
C TYR A 802 2.14 -5.11 -1.28
N HIS A 803 3.41 -5.19 -1.70
CA HIS A 803 4.11 -4.20 -2.52
C HIS A 803 4.35 -4.76 -3.91
N VAL A 804 4.23 -3.93 -4.94
CA VAL A 804 4.62 -4.27 -6.31
C VAL A 804 5.96 -3.58 -6.62
N PRO A 805 7.07 -4.33 -6.64
CA PRO A 805 8.40 -3.77 -6.81
C PRO A 805 8.61 -3.31 -8.26
N LEU A 806 9.22 -2.14 -8.45
CA LEU A 806 9.48 -1.51 -9.74
C LEU A 806 10.97 -1.20 -9.97
N ARG A 807 11.85 -1.72 -9.11
CA ARG A 807 13.30 -1.62 -9.30
C ARG A 807 13.76 -2.55 -10.45
N PRO A 808 14.96 -2.32 -11.01
CA PRO A 808 15.48 -3.14 -12.11
C PRO A 808 15.54 -4.63 -11.75
N GLY A 809 15.04 -5.50 -12.62
CA GLY A 809 15.13 -6.95 -12.44
C GLY A 809 14.41 -7.50 -11.20
N SER A 810 13.48 -6.75 -10.60
CA SER A 810 12.74 -7.19 -9.42
C SER A 810 11.76 -8.32 -9.71
N ILE A 811 11.24 -8.97 -8.67
CA ILE A 811 10.26 -10.04 -8.76
C ILE A 811 9.07 -9.76 -7.83
N LYS A 812 7.85 -10.05 -8.29
CA LYS A 812 6.63 -9.91 -7.47
C LYS A 812 6.56 -11.04 -6.44
N GLN A 813 6.07 -10.72 -5.24
CA GLN A 813 5.90 -11.68 -4.14
C GLN A 813 4.42 -11.82 -3.82
N PHE A 814 3.92 -13.05 -3.75
CA PHE A 814 2.50 -13.33 -3.59
C PHE A 814 2.24 -14.13 -2.32
N GLY A 815 1.43 -13.58 -1.43
CA GLY A 815 1.08 -14.21 -0.16
C GLY A 815 -0.40 -14.58 -0.06
N ASN A 816 -0.73 -15.42 0.92
CA ASN A 816 -2.09 -15.82 1.30
C ASN A 816 -2.92 -16.60 0.23
N PRO A 817 -2.37 -17.66 -0.41
CA PRO A 817 -3.11 -18.44 -1.42
C PRO A 817 -4.37 -19.14 -0.88
N ASN A 818 -4.43 -19.39 0.43
CA ASN A 818 -5.51 -20.15 1.08
C ASN A 818 -6.48 -19.28 1.89
N MET A 819 -6.29 -17.95 1.91
CA MET A 819 -7.11 -17.01 2.71
C MET A 819 -7.14 -17.33 4.22
N THR A 820 -6.00 -17.76 4.78
CA THR A 820 -5.88 -18.21 6.19
C THR A 820 -5.21 -17.19 7.11
N GLY A 821 -4.66 -16.10 6.58
CA GLY A 821 -4.06 -15.02 7.35
C GLY A 821 -3.99 -13.74 6.53
N PHE A 822 -4.24 -12.59 7.15
CA PHE A 822 -4.49 -11.36 6.42
C PHE A 822 -3.54 -10.25 6.84
N THR A 823 -2.97 -9.57 5.84
CA THR A 823 -2.50 -8.19 5.92
C THR A 823 -3.61 -7.24 5.42
N CYS A 824 -3.39 -5.92 5.48
CA CYS A 824 -4.30 -4.96 4.84
C CYS A 824 -4.51 -5.25 3.35
N CYS A 825 -3.43 -5.54 2.59
CA CYS A 825 -3.49 -5.79 1.15
C CYS A 825 -4.25 -7.07 0.81
N ASN A 826 -4.17 -8.10 1.65
CA ASN A 826 -5.01 -9.30 1.47
C ASN A 826 -6.49 -8.97 1.65
N GLY A 827 -6.83 -8.08 2.59
CA GLY A 827 -8.20 -7.57 2.78
C GLY A 827 -8.72 -6.80 1.57
N THR A 828 -7.94 -5.87 1.01
CA THR A 828 -8.36 -5.13 -0.18
C THR A 828 -8.36 -5.98 -1.45
N ALA A 829 -7.54 -7.03 -1.54
CA ALA A 829 -7.50 -7.92 -2.70
C ALA A 829 -8.80 -8.71 -2.85
N ILE A 830 -9.35 -9.24 -1.74
CA ILE A 830 -10.64 -9.94 -1.78
C ILE A 830 -11.80 -9.01 -2.17
N GLU A 831 -11.74 -7.73 -1.80
CA GLU A 831 -12.72 -6.73 -2.25
C GLU A 831 -12.52 -6.30 -3.71
N SER A 832 -11.27 -6.16 -4.17
CA SER A 832 -10.98 -5.73 -5.55
C SER A 832 -11.48 -6.77 -6.55
N SER A 833 -11.13 -8.04 -6.33
CA SER A 833 -11.41 -9.14 -7.25
C SER A 833 -12.88 -9.55 -7.30
N THR A 834 -13.71 -9.12 -6.34
CA THR A 834 -15.15 -9.42 -6.30
C THR A 834 -16.02 -8.34 -6.98
N LYS A 835 -15.42 -7.23 -7.44
CA LYS A 835 -16.13 -6.07 -8.00
C LYS A 835 -15.52 -5.46 -9.26
N LEU A 836 -14.69 -6.19 -10.00
CA LEU A 836 -13.93 -5.67 -11.16
C LEU A 836 -14.80 -5.01 -12.26
N GLN A 837 -16.11 -5.27 -12.29
CA GLN A 837 -17.06 -4.67 -13.22
C GLN A 837 -17.63 -3.30 -12.81
N ASN A 838 -17.41 -2.86 -11.57
CA ASN A 838 -18.18 -1.77 -10.95
C ASN A 838 -18.07 -0.40 -11.65
N SER A 839 -16.99 -0.19 -12.42
CA SER A 839 -16.68 1.08 -13.06
C SER A 839 -16.70 1.01 -14.58
N ILE A 840 -17.18 -0.10 -15.17
CA ILE A 840 -17.33 -0.21 -16.63
C ILE A 840 -18.34 0.82 -17.15
N TYR A 841 -19.50 0.92 -16.47
CA TYR A 841 -20.59 1.81 -16.87
C TYR A 841 -21.09 2.61 -15.68
N PHE A 842 -21.34 3.91 -15.89
CA PHE A 842 -22.08 4.79 -14.96
C PHE A 842 -23.31 5.37 -15.68
N ARG A 843 -24.27 5.92 -14.94
CA ARG A 843 -25.47 6.57 -15.50
C ARG A 843 -25.71 7.95 -14.90
N THR A 844 -26.36 8.82 -15.65
CA THR A 844 -26.88 10.09 -15.10
C THR A 844 -28.00 9.84 -14.09
N LYS A 845 -28.18 10.75 -13.13
CA LYS A 845 -29.18 10.60 -12.05
C LYS A 845 -30.62 10.48 -12.56
N ASP A 846 -30.91 11.06 -13.70
CA ASP A 846 -32.21 11.11 -14.41
C ASP A 846 -32.35 10.02 -15.48
N ASP A 847 -31.37 9.10 -15.54
CA ASP A 847 -31.35 7.98 -16.47
C ASP A 847 -31.36 8.39 -17.97
N GLN A 848 -30.94 9.61 -18.32
CA GLN A 848 -30.95 10.08 -19.72
C GLN A 848 -29.65 9.79 -20.49
N ALA A 849 -28.60 9.38 -19.80
CA ALA A 849 -27.29 9.13 -20.39
C ALA A 849 -26.53 7.99 -19.71
N LEU A 850 -25.90 7.16 -20.56
CA LEU A 850 -24.97 6.10 -20.18
C LEU A 850 -23.53 6.57 -20.42
N TYR A 851 -22.66 6.39 -19.43
CA TYR A 851 -21.22 6.58 -19.56
C TYR A 851 -20.54 5.22 -19.69
N VAL A 852 -19.83 5.00 -20.80
CA VAL A 852 -18.98 3.82 -21.05
C VAL A 852 -17.54 4.22 -20.76
N ASN A 853 -17.06 3.80 -19.59
CA ASN A 853 -15.76 4.21 -19.06
C ASN A 853 -14.66 3.22 -19.43
N LEU A 854 -14.90 1.92 -19.27
CA LEU A 854 -13.92 0.86 -19.51
C LEU A 854 -14.36 -0.03 -20.67
N TYR A 855 -13.39 -0.47 -21.45
CA TYR A 855 -13.60 -1.32 -22.61
C TYR A 855 -13.34 -2.79 -22.24
N ILE A 856 -14.26 -3.35 -21.45
CA ILE A 856 -14.17 -4.71 -20.90
C ILE A 856 -15.38 -5.51 -21.38
N PRO A 857 -15.21 -6.75 -21.87
CA PRO A 857 -16.32 -7.57 -22.33
C PRO A 857 -17.34 -7.78 -21.22
N SER A 858 -18.57 -7.35 -21.47
CA SER A 858 -19.58 -7.29 -20.43
C SER A 858 -21.01 -7.18 -20.97
N THR A 859 -21.98 -7.51 -20.12
CA THR A 859 -23.39 -7.18 -20.35
C THR A 859 -23.88 -6.30 -19.22
N LEU A 860 -24.48 -5.16 -19.57
CA LEU A 860 -25.21 -4.29 -18.67
C LEU A 860 -26.71 -4.53 -18.80
N GLN A 861 -27.42 -4.66 -17.67
CA GLN A 861 -28.87 -4.66 -17.54
C GLN A 861 -29.32 -3.33 -16.92
N TRP A 862 -29.75 -2.38 -17.75
CA TRP A 862 -30.24 -1.08 -17.32
C TRP A 862 -31.74 -1.12 -17.06
N THR A 863 -32.10 -1.65 -15.89
CA THR A 863 -33.47 -1.95 -15.48
C THR A 863 -34.40 -0.73 -15.50
N GLU A 864 -33.90 0.43 -15.12
CA GLU A 864 -34.64 1.71 -15.08
C GLU A 864 -35.16 2.13 -16.45
N ARG A 865 -34.62 1.54 -17.53
CA ARG A 865 -34.98 1.86 -18.91
C ARG A 865 -35.40 0.67 -19.73
N ASN A 866 -35.42 -0.51 -19.14
CA ASN A 866 -35.66 -1.77 -19.84
C ASN A 866 -34.77 -1.93 -21.09
N VAL A 867 -33.48 -1.56 -20.94
CA VAL A 867 -32.44 -1.67 -21.99
C VAL A 867 -31.32 -2.54 -21.46
N ALA A 868 -30.74 -3.38 -22.32
CA ALA A 868 -29.47 -4.03 -22.07
C ALA A 868 -28.42 -3.57 -23.07
N VAL A 869 -27.16 -3.51 -22.64
CA VAL A 869 -26.02 -3.19 -23.50
C VAL A 869 -25.02 -4.34 -23.41
N GLU A 870 -24.72 -4.95 -24.55
CA GLU A 870 -23.70 -5.98 -24.66
C GLU A 870 -22.44 -5.37 -25.28
N GLN A 871 -21.34 -5.42 -24.55
CA GLN A 871 -20.02 -5.00 -25.00
C GLN A 871 -19.19 -6.22 -25.37
N THR A 872 -18.91 -6.39 -26.66
CA THR A 872 -18.07 -7.46 -27.21
C THR A 872 -16.75 -6.88 -27.67
N THR A 873 -15.63 -7.37 -27.12
CA THR A 873 -14.28 -6.87 -27.43
C THR A 873 -13.21 -7.89 -27.04
N SER A 874 -12.02 -7.77 -27.62
CA SER A 874 -10.81 -8.46 -27.15
C SER A 874 -9.78 -7.46 -26.60
N PHE A 875 -10.22 -6.26 -26.21
CA PHE A 875 -9.39 -5.25 -25.57
C PHE A 875 -8.77 -5.79 -24.26
N PRO A 876 -7.47 -5.60 -24.00
CA PRO A 876 -6.53 -4.73 -24.73
C PRO A 876 -5.68 -5.45 -25.80
N LYS A 877 -6.00 -6.69 -26.21
CA LYS A 877 -5.31 -7.39 -27.31
C LYS A 877 -5.74 -6.87 -28.70
N GLU A 878 -6.93 -6.30 -28.79
CA GLU A 878 -7.47 -5.68 -29.99
C GLU A 878 -7.96 -4.25 -29.74
N ASP A 879 -7.90 -3.43 -30.79
CA ASP A 879 -8.15 -1.98 -30.75
C ASP A 879 -9.63 -1.60 -30.95
N GLN A 880 -10.54 -2.57 -30.84
CA GLN A 880 -11.97 -2.43 -31.19
C GLN A 880 -12.89 -2.92 -30.09
N THR A 881 -14.01 -2.22 -29.93
CA THR A 881 -15.13 -2.66 -29.08
C THR A 881 -16.46 -2.42 -29.78
N ARG A 882 -17.42 -3.32 -29.54
CA ARG A 882 -18.77 -3.27 -30.10
C ARG A 882 -19.79 -3.19 -28.98
N LEU A 883 -20.64 -2.17 -29.00
CA LEU A 883 -21.78 -2.04 -28.09
C LEU A 883 -23.06 -2.37 -28.87
N THR A 884 -23.72 -3.47 -28.49
CA THR A 884 -25.01 -3.87 -29.04
C THR A 884 -26.11 -3.47 -28.06
N ILE A 885 -27.06 -2.66 -28.53
CA ILE A 885 -28.20 -2.20 -27.74
C ILE A 885 -29.34 -3.21 -27.89
N LYS A 886 -29.86 -3.69 -26.76
CA LYS A 886 -31.06 -4.53 -26.70
C LYS A 886 -32.17 -3.75 -26.00
N GLY A 887 -33.31 -3.59 -26.65
CA GLY A 887 -34.36 -2.64 -26.27
C GLY A 887 -34.31 -1.34 -27.07
N SER A 888 -35.18 -0.37 -26.74
CA SER A 888 -35.33 0.86 -27.52
C SER A 888 -35.59 2.08 -26.63
N GLY A 889 -35.21 3.27 -27.11
CA GLY A 889 -35.45 4.52 -26.39
C GLY A 889 -34.49 5.64 -26.75
N LYS A 890 -34.82 6.88 -26.38
CA LYS A 890 -33.97 8.06 -26.61
C LYS A 890 -33.01 8.27 -25.45
N PHE A 891 -31.71 8.26 -25.71
CA PHE A 891 -30.69 8.57 -24.71
C PHE A 891 -29.33 8.83 -25.31
N ASP A 892 -28.48 9.43 -24.48
CA ASP A 892 -27.10 9.70 -24.82
C ASP A 892 -26.19 8.54 -24.38
N ILE A 893 -25.24 8.18 -25.24
CA ILE A 893 -24.10 7.33 -24.86
C ILE A 893 -22.85 8.21 -24.88
N HIS A 894 -22.20 8.33 -23.74
CA HIS A 894 -20.90 8.98 -23.56
C HIS A 894 -19.82 7.90 -23.57
N VAL A 895 -19.04 7.82 -24.64
CA VAL A 895 -17.91 6.88 -24.73
C VAL A 895 -16.61 7.61 -24.41
N ARG A 896 -15.77 7.04 -23.53
CA ARG A 896 -14.48 7.64 -23.18
C ARG A 896 -13.54 7.60 -24.37
N VAL A 897 -12.98 8.73 -24.78
CA VAL A 897 -11.86 8.76 -25.73
C VAL A 897 -10.57 8.79 -24.91
N PRO A 898 -9.84 7.67 -24.77
CA PRO A 898 -8.70 7.60 -23.87
C PRO A 898 -7.60 8.59 -24.26
N GLY A 899 -6.86 9.13 -23.27
CA GLY A 899 -5.74 10.04 -23.54
C GLY A 899 -4.67 9.47 -24.48
N TRP A 900 -4.47 8.14 -24.46
CA TRP A 900 -3.49 7.46 -25.32
C TRP A 900 -3.95 7.27 -26.78
N ALA A 901 -5.24 7.45 -27.10
CA ALA A 901 -5.82 7.18 -28.43
C ALA A 901 -5.51 8.29 -29.46
N THR A 902 -4.22 8.60 -29.65
CA THR A 902 -3.73 9.76 -30.42
C THR A 902 -3.78 9.57 -31.94
N LYS A 903 -3.90 8.34 -32.44
CA LYS A 903 -4.07 8.03 -33.87
C LYS A 903 -5.53 8.10 -34.36
N GLY A 904 -6.44 8.51 -33.49
CA GLY A 904 -7.85 8.71 -33.80
C GLY A 904 -8.78 7.80 -33.00
N PHE A 905 -10.06 8.15 -33.03
CA PHE A 905 -11.15 7.40 -32.41
C PHE A 905 -12.30 7.36 -33.41
N PHE A 906 -12.55 6.18 -33.97
CA PHE A 906 -13.46 5.99 -35.09
C PHE A 906 -14.75 5.34 -34.61
N VAL A 907 -15.89 5.85 -35.07
CA VAL A 907 -17.21 5.36 -34.67
C VAL A 907 -17.99 4.93 -35.91
N LYS A 908 -18.48 3.70 -35.90
CA LYS A 908 -19.53 3.23 -36.83
C LYS A 908 -20.80 2.95 -36.05
N ILE A 909 -21.94 3.29 -36.65
CA ILE A 909 -23.26 2.94 -36.12
C ILE A 909 -24.00 2.18 -37.22
N ASN A 910 -24.39 0.94 -36.92
CA ASN A 910 -25.02 0.01 -37.87
C ASN A 910 -24.21 -0.09 -39.19
N GLY A 911 -22.89 -0.27 -39.06
CA GLY A 911 -21.94 -0.37 -40.18
C GLY A 911 -21.60 0.94 -40.90
N LYS A 912 -22.24 2.06 -40.55
CA LYS A 912 -22.01 3.38 -41.19
C LYS A 912 -21.08 4.25 -40.35
N GLU A 913 -20.00 4.74 -40.96
CA GLU A 913 -19.09 5.69 -40.32
C GLU A 913 -19.79 6.98 -39.91
N GLN A 914 -19.46 7.46 -38.71
CA GLN A 914 -20.00 8.69 -38.16
C GLN A 914 -18.93 9.79 -38.18
N LYS A 915 -19.27 10.97 -38.69
CA LYS A 915 -18.39 12.15 -38.68
C LYS A 915 -18.49 12.89 -37.35
N LEU A 916 -18.00 12.25 -36.28
CA LEU A 916 -17.99 12.79 -34.93
C LEU A 916 -16.60 13.32 -34.57
N GLN A 917 -16.53 14.46 -33.89
CA GLN A 917 -15.26 15.03 -33.42
C GLN A 917 -14.88 14.41 -32.07
N ALA A 918 -13.99 13.43 -32.10
CA ALA A 918 -13.42 12.82 -30.90
C ALA A 918 -12.08 13.49 -30.55
N LYS A 919 -11.88 13.82 -29.27
CA LYS A 919 -10.63 14.39 -28.74
C LYS A 919 -10.03 13.44 -27.70
N PRO A 920 -8.75 13.04 -27.78
CA PRO A 920 -8.09 12.27 -26.73
C PRO A 920 -8.22 12.94 -25.36
N GLY A 921 -8.49 12.13 -24.32
CA GLY A 921 -8.71 12.61 -22.96
C GLY A 921 -10.05 13.35 -22.80
N SER A 922 -11.11 12.86 -23.44
CA SER A 922 -12.45 13.44 -23.33
C SER A 922 -13.55 12.37 -23.38
N TYR A 923 -14.82 12.77 -23.26
CA TYR A 923 -15.96 11.90 -23.56
C TYR A 923 -16.62 12.35 -24.86
N LEU A 924 -16.79 11.42 -25.79
CA LEU A 924 -17.58 11.65 -26.99
C LEU A 924 -19.05 11.33 -26.71
N LYS A 925 -19.91 12.33 -26.88
CA LYS A 925 -21.36 12.20 -26.73
C LYS A 925 -22.01 11.71 -28.03
N ILE A 926 -22.82 10.67 -27.96
CA ILE A 926 -23.62 10.12 -29.07
C ILE A 926 -25.10 10.18 -28.69
N SER A 927 -25.86 11.12 -29.28
CA SER A 927 -27.29 11.33 -28.99
C SER A 927 -28.18 10.68 -30.04
N ARG A 928 -28.99 9.68 -29.66
CA ARG A 928 -29.89 8.98 -30.59
C ARG A 928 -31.16 8.46 -29.92
N THR A 929 -32.13 8.14 -30.77
CA THR A 929 -33.20 7.18 -30.44
C THR A 929 -32.74 5.81 -30.89
N TRP A 930 -32.36 4.98 -29.94
CA TRP A 930 -31.84 3.63 -30.17
C TRP A 930 -32.97 2.65 -30.42
N LYS A 931 -32.72 1.70 -31.30
CA LYS A 931 -33.59 0.56 -31.59
C LYS A 931 -32.92 -0.73 -31.14
N ASP A 932 -33.74 -1.75 -30.93
CA ASP A 932 -33.26 -3.09 -30.62
C ASP A 932 -32.35 -3.59 -31.75
N GLY A 933 -31.18 -4.09 -31.39
CA GLY A 933 -30.16 -4.55 -32.33
C GLY A 933 -29.28 -3.44 -32.92
N ASP A 934 -29.46 -2.17 -32.53
CA ASP A 934 -28.51 -1.12 -32.93
C ASP A 934 -27.11 -1.43 -32.40
N VAL A 935 -26.10 -1.19 -33.23
CA VAL A 935 -24.70 -1.48 -32.91
C VAL A 935 -23.84 -0.23 -33.05
N VAL A 936 -23.06 0.07 -32.01
CA VAL A 936 -21.98 1.07 -32.03
C VAL A 936 -20.64 0.35 -32.03
N GLU A 937 -19.86 0.53 -33.09
CA GLU A 937 -18.49 0.01 -33.17
C GLU A 937 -17.51 1.15 -32.94
N LEU A 938 -16.60 0.98 -32.00
CA LEU A 938 -15.56 1.94 -31.65
C LEU A 938 -14.21 1.33 -32.00
N LYS A 939 -13.35 2.08 -32.70
CA LYS A 939 -11.96 1.70 -33.01
C LYS A 939 -10.98 2.76 -32.53
N MET A 940 -9.95 2.33 -31.83
CA MET A 940 -8.99 3.17 -31.10
C MET A 940 -7.57 2.65 -31.30
N PRO A 941 -6.91 2.94 -32.45
CA PRO A 941 -5.63 2.33 -32.76
C PRO A 941 -4.58 2.52 -31.66
N PHE A 942 -4.04 1.42 -31.15
CA PHE A 942 -3.00 1.45 -30.12
C PHE A 942 -1.69 2.00 -30.67
N THR A 943 -0.98 2.74 -29.82
CA THR A 943 0.36 3.23 -30.09
C THR A 943 1.29 2.93 -28.94
N PHE A 944 2.56 2.69 -29.28
CA PHE A 944 3.61 2.74 -28.27
C PHE A 944 3.78 4.16 -27.75
N HIS A 945 3.97 4.29 -26.43
CA HIS A 945 4.36 5.55 -25.82
C HIS A 945 5.18 5.29 -24.55
N LEU A 946 5.92 6.33 -24.13
CA LEU A 946 6.75 6.30 -22.94
C LEU A 946 6.10 7.10 -21.82
N ASP A 947 6.26 6.64 -20.58
CA ASP A 947 5.89 7.35 -19.36
C ASP A 947 7.14 7.56 -18.48
N PRO A 948 7.83 8.71 -18.61
CA PRO A 948 9.05 9.01 -17.88
C PRO A 948 8.83 9.27 -16.38
N VAL A 949 9.80 8.89 -15.55
CA VAL A 949 9.88 9.36 -14.16
C VAL A 949 10.10 10.88 -14.16
N MET A 950 9.28 11.62 -13.41
CA MET A 950 9.20 13.08 -13.54
C MET A 950 10.54 13.81 -13.35
N ASP A 951 11.40 13.34 -12.45
CA ASP A 951 12.70 13.91 -12.14
C ASP A 951 13.89 13.24 -12.85
N GLN A 952 13.65 12.20 -13.66
CA GLN A 952 14.68 11.54 -14.46
C GLN A 952 14.11 10.96 -15.77
N GLN A 953 14.18 11.75 -16.85
CA GLN A 953 13.37 11.52 -18.07
C GLN A 953 13.75 10.29 -18.91
N ASN A 954 15.02 9.84 -18.92
CA ASN A 954 15.39 8.58 -19.60
C ASN A 954 14.88 7.35 -18.86
N ILE A 955 14.62 7.45 -17.55
CA ILE A 955 14.03 6.34 -16.80
C ILE A 955 12.53 6.35 -17.08
N ALA A 956 12.09 5.51 -18.02
CA ALA A 956 10.73 5.55 -18.54
C ALA A 956 10.13 4.16 -18.69
N SER A 957 8.81 4.07 -18.52
CA SER A 957 8.03 2.88 -18.79
C SER A 957 7.51 2.86 -20.23
N LEU A 958 7.44 1.68 -20.83
CA LEU A 958 6.92 1.50 -22.19
C LEU A 958 5.47 0.97 -22.15
N PHE A 959 4.56 1.66 -22.81
CA PHE A 959 3.16 1.28 -22.94
C PHE A 959 2.79 0.95 -24.38
N TYR A 960 1.84 0.03 -24.58
CA TYR A 960 1.11 -0.17 -25.83
C TYR A 960 -0.39 -0.02 -25.56
N GLY A 961 -0.98 1.08 -26.05
CA GLY A 961 -2.32 1.48 -25.58
C GLY A 961 -2.33 1.66 -24.05
N PRO A 962 -3.28 1.11 -23.29
CA PRO A 962 -3.31 1.24 -21.82
C PRO A 962 -2.35 0.30 -21.08
N VAL A 963 -1.73 -0.65 -21.78
CA VAL A 963 -0.99 -1.77 -21.18
C VAL A 963 0.47 -1.40 -21.01
N LEU A 964 0.95 -1.46 -19.76
CA LEU A 964 2.36 -1.40 -19.42
C LEU A 964 3.05 -2.69 -19.83
N LEU A 965 4.15 -2.56 -20.57
CA LEU A 965 5.01 -3.66 -20.97
C LEU A 965 6.20 -3.76 -20.01
N ALA A 966 6.49 -4.99 -19.59
CA ALA A 966 7.61 -5.30 -18.71
C ALA A 966 8.68 -6.08 -19.49
N ALA A 967 9.92 -5.61 -19.43
CA ALA A 967 11.07 -6.38 -19.91
C ALA A 967 11.18 -7.66 -19.09
N GLN A 968 11.32 -8.80 -19.75
CA GLN A 968 11.56 -10.08 -19.09
C GLN A 968 13.04 -10.17 -18.74
N GLU A 969 13.35 -10.29 -17.46
CA GLU A 969 14.72 -10.33 -16.96
C GLU A 969 15.08 -11.75 -16.54
N SER A 970 16.31 -12.16 -16.85
CA SER A 970 16.82 -13.49 -16.47
C SER A 970 17.52 -13.50 -15.11
N GLU A 971 17.84 -12.32 -14.56
CA GLU A 971 18.53 -12.15 -13.28
C GLU A 971 18.19 -10.80 -12.64
N ALA A 972 18.49 -10.67 -11.34
CA ALA A 972 18.40 -9.40 -10.61
C ALA A 972 19.36 -8.36 -11.19
N ARG A 973 19.03 -7.07 -11.06
CA ARG A 973 19.84 -5.97 -11.62
C ARG A 973 20.00 -4.82 -10.64
N LYS A 974 21.13 -4.12 -10.75
CA LYS A 974 21.35 -2.83 -10.08
C LYS A 974 20.98 -1.63 -10.94
N GLU A 975 21.14 -1.77 -12.24
CA GLU A 975 20.93 -0.71 -13.21
C GLU A 975 19.73 -1.04 -14.08
N TRP A 976 18.98 0.00 -14.43
CA TRP A 976 17.88 -0.16 -15.37
C TRP A 976 18.42 -0.63 -16.71
N ARG A 977 17.67 -1.52 -17.34
CA ARG A 977 18.00 -2.02 -18.65
C ARG A 977 18.00 -0.87 -19.65
N THR A 978 19.14 -0.65 -20.29
CA THR A 978 19.23 0.27 -21.41
C THR A 978 18.54 -0.31 -22.64
N ILE A 979 17.70 0.47 -23.29
CA ILE A 979 17.14 0.17 -24.63
C ILE A 979 17.34 1.36 -25.55
N THR A 980 17.45 1.11 -26.85
CA THR A 980 17.59 2.19 -27.84
C THR A 980 16.39 2.24 -28.79
N LEU A 981 15.71 3.38 -28.83
CA LEU A 981 14.51 3.61 -29.65
C LEU A 981 14.76 4.69 -30.71
N ASP A 982 14.03 4.59 -31.82
CA ASP A 982 14.00 5.62 -32.87
C ASP A 982 13.33 6.89 -32.33
N ALA A 983 14.00 8.04 -32.45
CA ALA A 983 13.53 9.27 -31.85
C ALA A 983 12.21 9.79 -32.45
N GLN A 984 11.93 9.51 -33.72
CA GLN A 984 10.71 9.99 -34.41
C GLN A 984 9.52 9.09 -34.16
N ASP A 985 9.75 7.78 -34.23
CA ASP A 985 8.71 6.76 -34.11
C ASP A 985 9.29 5.54 -33.43
N ILE A 986 9.13 5.48 -32.11
CA ILE A 986 9.66 4.41 -31.28
C ILE A 986 9.20 3.03 -31.74
N SER A 987 8.07 2.92 -32.45
CA SER A 987 7.57 1.64 -32.95
C SER A 987 8.53 0.97 -33.96
N LYS A 988 9.35 1.75 -34.67
CA LYS A 988 10.35 1.23 -35.63
C LYS A 988 11.44 0.39 -34.97
N SER A 989 11.67 0.58 -33.67
CA SER A 989 12.66 -0.16 -32.89
C SER A 989 12.06 -1.35 -32.15
N ILE A 990 10.75 -1.57 -32.25
CA ILE A 990 10.02 -2.60 -31.51
C ILE A 990 9.49 -3.62 -32.51
N LYS A 991 9.85 -4.89 -32.32
CA LYS A 991 9.34 -6.02 -33.12
C LYS A 991 8.34 -6.82 -32.28
N GLY A 992 7.46 -7.59 -32.92
CA GLY A 992 6.56 -8.50 -32.18
C GLY A 992 5.16 -8.58 -32.78
N ASP A 993 4.27 -9.25 -32.05
CA ASP A 993 2.86 -9.42 -32.41
C ASP A 993 1.96 -8.63 -31.45
N PRO A 994 1.38 -7.50 -31.91
CA PRO A 994 0.42 -6.74 -31.14
C PRO A 994 -0.79 -7.52 -30.61
N ARG A 995 -1.23 -8.58 -31.32
CA ARG A 995 -2.38 -9.40 -30.89
C ARG A 995 -2.06 -10.29 -29.70
N GLN A 996 -0.79 -10.64 -29.54
CA GLN A 996 -0.30 -11.39 -28.37
C GLN A 996 0.23 -10.45 -27.27
N LEU A 997 0.34 -9.14 -27.54
CA LEU A 997 1.02 -8.16 -26.69
C LEU A 997 2.46 -8.57 -26.34
N GLN A 998 3.11 -9.31 -27.24
CA GLN A 998 4.49 -9.78 -27.08
C GLN A 998 5.39 -9.04 -28.05
N PHE A 999 6.42 -8.40 -27.49
CA PHE A 999 7.34 -7.55 -28.23
C PHE A 999 8.78 -7.89 -27.90
N ASN A 1000 9.71 -7.52 -28.78
CA ASN A 1000 11.14 -7.70 -28.60
C ASN A 1000 11.87 -6.40 -28.93
N ILE A 1001 12.79 -6.00 -28.05
CA ILE A 1001 13.65 -4.82 -28.21
C ILE A 1001 15.06 -5.25 -27.80
N ASP A 1002 16.03 -5.07 -28.69
CA ASP A 1002 17.44 -5.40 -28.43
C ASP A 1002 17.66 -6.83 -27.89
N GLY A 1003 16.86 -7.80 -28.37
CA GLY A 1003 16.94 -9.21 -27.97
C GLY A 1003 16.28 -9.54 -26.63
N VAL A 1004 15.53 -8.61 -26.05
CA VAL A 1004 14.80 -8.79 -24.78
C VAL A 1004 13.30 -8.79 -25.05
N ASP A 1005 12.61 -9.76 -24.47
CA ASP A 1005 11.16 -9.88 -24.62
C ASP A 1005 10.42 -8.94 -23.65
N PHE A 1006 9.31 -8.41 -24.13
CA PHE A 1006 8.40 -7.52 -23.43
C PHE A 1006 6.99 -8.09 -23.55
N LYS A 1007 6.29 -8.15 -22.42
CA LYS A 1007 4.88 -8.58 -22.37
C LYS A 1007 4.11 -7.78 -21.32
N PRO A 1008 2.77 -7.89 -21.24
CA PRO A 1008 1.99 -7.16 -20.25
C PRO A 1008 2.50 -7.40 -18.84
N PHE A 1009 2.61 -6.35 -18.03
CA PHE A 1009 3.08 -6.48 -16.66
C PHE A 1009 2.16 -7.34 -15.78
N TYR A 1010 0.86 -7.33 -16.07
CA TYR A 1010 -0.10 -8.20 -15.38
C TYR A 1010 0.05 -9.69 -15.71
N GLU A 1011 0.73 -10.05 -16.81
CA GLU A 1011 1.08 -11.43 -17.20
C GLU A 1011 2.54 -11.80 -16.85
N THR A 1012 3.25 -10.93 -16.15
CA THR A 1012 4.68 -11.11 -15.82
C THR A 1012 4.81 -11.59 -14.38
N TYR A 1013 5.22 -12.85 -14.17
CA TYR A 1013 5.41 -13.44 -12.83
C TYR A 1013 6.88 -13.66 -12.44
N GLY A 1014 7.77 -13.70 -13.43
CA GLY A 1014 9.23 -13.76 -13.23
C GLY A 1014 9.86 -12.40 -12.95
N ARG A 1015 11.19 -12.36 -13.04
CA ARG A 1015 11.94 -11.10 -12.92
C ARG A 1015 11.64 -10.15 -14.06
N HIS A 1016 11.59 -8.87 -13.73
CA HIS A 1016 11.15 -7.86 -14.67
C HIS A 1016 11.76 -6.49 -14.44
N SER A 1017 11.76 -5.69 -15.51
CA SER A 1017 11.98 -4.24 -15.44
C SER A 1017 10.83 -3.53 -16.15
N VAL A 1018 10.06 -2.72 -15.40
CA VAL A 1018 8.97 -1.89 -15.96
C VAL A 1018 9.41 -0.46 -16.29
N TYR A 1019 10.45 0.01 -15.61
CA TYR A 1019 11.19 1.21 -15.99
C TYR A 1019 12.45 0.77 -16.74
N LEU A 1020 12.90 1.57 -17.69
CA LEU A 1020 14.03 1.29 -18.58
C LEU A 1020 14.90 2.54 -18.69
N ASP A 1021 16.18 2.38 -18.95
CA ASP A 1021 17.07 3.48 -19.33
C ASP A 1021 16.99 3.70 -20.85
N VAL A 1022 16.10 4.59 -21.28
CA VAL A 1022 15.78 4.77 -22.69
C VAL A 1022 16.73 5.77 -23.35
N LYS A 1023 17.40 5.30 -24.41
CA LYS A 1023 18.19 6.13 -25.32
C LYS A 1023 17.46 6.31 -26.65
N LEU A 1024 17.61 7.49 -27.26
CA LEU A 1024 17.06 7.78 -28.58
C LEU A 1024 18.21 7.84 -29.61
N LYS A 1025 17.99 7.26 -30.79
CA LYS A 1025 18.92 7.30 -31.93
C LYS A 1025 18.34 8.07 -33.10
#